data_AF-A0A3B9HJ33-F1
#
_entry.id   AF-A0A3B9HJ33-F1
#
_cell.length_a   1.000
_cell.length_b   1.000
_cell.length_c   1.000
_cell.angle_alpha   90.00
_cell.angle_beta   90.00
_cell.angle_gamma   90.00
#
_symmetry.space_group_name_H-M   'P 1'
#
loop_
_entity.id
_entity.type
_entity.pdbx_description
1 polymer ?
#
loop_
_entity_poly.entity_id
_entity_poly.type
_entity_poly.pdbx_seq_one_letter_code
_entity_poly.pdbx_strand_id
1 'polypeptide(L)'
;MCLPKPTFSSCLFRAPLLVFLWWSVPLAAQQMQVKENDYDHFLTHRSYGIPDPEPVQHPEAGMLPWNAPCTDCYEDLDRRTPNTRTFIRQNGSWIREQSYGAMHYTDDAGFLRTTDPHLYPSEISGIYKAPAQLLPTFLNTIEGYAALQLANGYIWQHDHNLRYNGNLLQYADVHAGMDGAWLHDAWLLTDLEMVFGKGSIKTNYILNSIDAVQADLPVQEFSETFQLPEGMRIVPETENGYYTNAGWWMGSVAVEQYGVKLATIGAPWVIDQQRSKFHDEAQLQASGYLIEQDGNSWTIRLLVKTDWLLAPERQYPVIIDPLLTGEATYTASDIGFEFNTVCWDDADYCGYSMDITVPGTTTLTAAYFDGTYYSQNFGCFFTTDCLMSEAAFRILGPCDDSPSPTSFWTCIPPVGDSSGTCWGIDLDMFNTIACIPPQCEDYVFNFEMRTYHCSCTKPPCDITCHYMPSDSWIITIEGQTVVETPVISNTHPDFIICAGDSIDLFTGGYWGVPPYYYEWLPDGTISDTIWVAPDTDTWYTAIIHDLCEVQDTLQQLVTVLPAPSLSPGPFEGCYEVEANAGSGYASYVWSDGQTGQFATFDSSGTYYVTVTDGNGCVGISDPVEVIVHTYPNINAIPDTVFVSDGELAEMSVTTTSTGDVTFNWIPAENVTCTDCADTYGIVYTALGYFYVTGEEFGCVSPPDTVVVINTQTDLIVPNAFTPNADGLNDVFKPYSELIYPKYELYIYNRWGEEIFFSDDMLFGWDGTRNAMEQEVGTYIWVITYQRFNDQGKVYTLKGTVTLLR
;
A
#
# COMPACT_ATOMS: atom_id res chain seq x y z
N MET A 1 -52.92 -17.91 16.90
CA MET A 1 -53.00 -18.92 17.97
C MET A 1 -52.68 -18.28 19.32
N CYS A 2 -52.77 -19.00 20.43
CA CYS A 2 -52.93 -18.42 21.77
C CYS A 2 -51.62 -18.05 22.51
N LEU A 3 -51.81 -17.13 23.47
CA LEU A 3 -51.04 -16.80 24.70
C LEU A 3 -50.42 -18.02 25.44
N PRO A 4 -49.46 -17.84 26.39
CA PRO A 4 -49.25 -16.68 27.31
C PRO A 4 -47.78 -16.15 27.38
N LYS A 5 -47.36 -15.10 28.14
CA LYS A 5 -47.72 -14.49 29.45
C LYS A 5 -47.38 -15.33 30.70
N PRO A 6 -47.25 -14.79 31.95
CA PRO A 6 -47.51 -13.42 32.47
C PRO A 6 -46.22 -12.54 32.50
N THR A 7 -45.75 -11.72 33.46
CA THR A 7 -46.08 -11.24 34.86
C THR A 7 -45.24 -9.94 35.06
N PHE A 8 -45.74 -8.74 35.47
CA PHE A 8 -46.30 -8.22 36.74
C PHE A 8 -45.23 -7.76 37.78
N SER A 9 -45.37 -6.64 38.54
CA SER A 9 -46.51 -5.69 38.68
C SER A 9 -46.24 -4.34 39.42
N SER A 10 -47.15 -3.35 39.18
CA SER A 10 -47.79 -2.39 40.14
C SER A 10 -46.97 -1.25 40.81
N CYS A 11 -47.28 0.06 40.60
CA CYS A 11 -48.39 0.93 41.12
C CYS A 11 -48.15 1.49 42.56
N LEU A 12 -48.52 2.72 43.02
CA LEU A 12 -49.19 3.96 42.53
C LEU A 12 -48.82 5.14 43.52
N PHE A 13 -49.35 6.40 43.62
CA PHE A 13 -50.63 7.07 43.23
C PHE A 13 -50.57 8.65 43.17
N ARG A 14 -51.75 9.32 43.30
CA ARG A 14 -52.15 10.77 43.25
C ARG A 14 -51.54 11.70 44.35
N ALA A 15 -51.42 13.06 44.28
CA ALA A 15 -52.13 14.21 43.61
C ALA A 15 -53.37 14.79 44.41
N PRO A 16 -53.98 16.01 44.18
CA PRO A 16 -53.59 17.34 43.57
C PRO A 16 -54.26 18.65 44.20
N LEU A 17 -54.23 19.83 43.49
CA LEU A 17 -55.10 21.08 43.55
C LEU A 17 -54.89 22.11 44.71
N LEU A 18 -55.21 23.44 44.70
CA LEU A 18 -55.91 24.49 43.85
C LEU A 18 -55.05 25.83 43.85
N VAL A 19 -55.19 26.99 43.14
CA VAL A 19 -56.10 27.72 42.17
C VAL A 19 -56.64 29.11 42.72
N PHE A 20 -56.92 30.12 41.82
CA PHE A 20 -57.46 31.52 41.97
C PHE A 20 -56.47 32.73 42.08
N LEU A 21 -56.71 33.98 41.59
CA LEU A 21 -57.27 34.54 40.30
C LEU A 21 -57.22 36.12 40.22
N TRP A 22 -56.83 36.70 39.06
CA TRP A 22 -57.08 38.11 38.55
C TRP A 22 -56.44 39.33 39.29
N TRP A 23 -56.19 40.54 38.72
CA TRP A 23 -56.39 41.14 37.37
C TRP A 23 -55.44 42.35 37.07
N SER A 24 -55.52 42.88 35.83
CA SER A 24 -55.13 44.22 35.30
C SER A 24 -53.67 44.63 34.98
N VAL A 25 -53.57 45.35 33.85
CA VAL A 25 -52.45 45.96 33.07
C VAL A 25 -53.14 47.13 32.28
N PRO A 26 -52.57 48.30 31.87
CA PRO A 26 -51.17 48.62 31.50
C PRO A 26 -50.57 49.98 32.00
N LEU A 27 -49.25 50.17 31.89
CA LEU A 27 -48.65 51.09 30.89
C LEU A 27 -47.14 50.85 30.70
N ALA A 28 -46.65 51.20 29.50
CA ALA A 28 -45.36 50.80 28.95
C ALA A 28 -44.10 51.18 29.76
N ALA A 29 -43.24 50.18 29.96
CA ALA A 29 -41.82 50.31 29.72
C ALA A 29 -41.46 49.27 28.64
N GLN A 30 -40.75 49.66 27.57
CA GLN A 30 -40.24 48.68 26.61
C GLN A 30 -38.97 48.05 27.19
N GLN A 31 -39.06 46.78 27.61
CA GLN A 31 -37.88 45.96 27.74
C GLN A 31 -37.34 45.72 26.31
N MET A 32 -36.09 46.07 26.06
CA MET A 32 -35.40 45.60 24.86
C MET A 32 -35.23 44.09 24.98
N GLN A 33 -35.66 43.34 23.97
CA GLN A 33 -35.28 41.94 23.85
C GLN A 33 -33.89 41.89 23.22
N VAL A 34 -32.90 41.47 24.00
CA VAL A 34 -31.67 40.90 23.44
C VAL A 34 -32.08 39.71 22.57
N LYS A 35 -31.56 39.63 21.35
CA LYS A 35 -31.74 38.43 20.52
C LYS A 35 -30.79 37.35 21.03
N GLU A 36 -31.35 36.34 21.67
CA GLU A 36 -30.62 35.22 22.29
C GLU A 36 -30.08 34.20 21.25
N ASN A 37 -29.74 34.68 20.05
CA ASN A 37 -29.60 33.85 18.84
C ASN A 37 -28.41 34.22 17.92
N ASP A 38 -27.69 35.32 18.17
CA ASP A 38 -26.60 35.79 17.29
C ASP A 38 -25.23 35.12 17.64
N TYR A 39 -25.27 33.85 18.06
CA TYR A 39 -24.13 33.05 18.57
C TYR A 39 -23.10 32.59 17.51
N ASP A 40 -23.27 32.99 16.24
CA ASP A 40 -22.62 32.35 15.07
C ASP A 40 -22.13 33.37 14.01
N HIS A 41 -22.11 34.67 14.36
CA HIS A 41 -22.10 35.74 13.36
C HIS A 41 -20.72 36.31 12.97
N PHE A 42 -19.62 35.79 13.51
CA PHE A 42 -18.24 36.22 13.17
C PHE A 42 -17.44 35.24 12.30
N LEU A 43 -17.86 33.98 12.15
CA LEU A 43 -17.12 32.96 11.38
C LEU A 43 -17.78 32.54 10.06
N THR A 44 -18.97 33.06 9.73
CA THR A 44 -19.79 32.53 8.63
C THR A 44 -19.99 33.52 7.46
N HIS A 45 -19.02 33.56 6.53
CA HIS A 45 -19.28 34.03 5.15
C HIS A 45 -18.68 33.06 4.12
N ARG A 46 -19.58 32.30 3.47
CA ARG A 46 -19.35 31.01 2.75
C ARG A 46 -19.13 29.86 3.77
N SER A 47 -19.84 28.73 3.73
CA SER A 47 -20.67 28.14 2.66
C SER A 47 -21.90 27.37 3.18
N TYR A 48 -22.99 27.41 2.40
CA TYR A 48 -24.14 26.46 2.34
C TYR A 48 -24.35 25.46 3.50
N GLY A 49 -25.36 25.71 4.34
CA GLY A 49 -25.64 24.92 5.56
C GLY A 49 -26.64 23.76 5.46
N ILE A 50 -26.71 23.01 6.57
CA ILE A 50 -27.62 21.89 6.92
C ILE A 50 -28.05 22.12 8.41
N PRO A 51 -29.23 21.64 8.88
CA PRO A 51 -29.71 21.96 10.23
C PRO A 51 -29.08 21.14 11.37
N ASP A 52 -29.04 21.74 12.57
CA ASP A 52 -28.47 21.26 13.83
C ASP A 52 -29.35 20.22 14.60
N PRO A 53 -28.75 19.28 15.37
CA PRO A 53 -29.49 18.40 16.29
C PRO A 53 -28.85 18.14 17.69
N GLU A 54 -29.17 18.97 18.69
CA GLU A 54 -29.10 18.69 20.16
C GLU A 54 -27.72 18.33 20.80
N PRO A 55 -27.53 18.53 22.13
CA PRO A 55 -26.19 18.65 22.72
C PRO A 55 -25.42 17.32 22.82
N VAL A 56 -24.53 17.09 21.86
CA VAL A 56 -23.49 16.05 21.85
C VAL A 56 -22.16 16.62 22.40
N GLN A 57 -21.26 15.73 22.80
CA GLN A 57 -19.89 16.07 23.23
C GLN A 57 -19.13 16.85 22.14
N HIS A 58 -18.21 17.74 22.55
CA HIS A 58 -17.44 18.59 21.64
C HIS A 58 -16.69 17.77 20.56
N PRO A 59 -16.69 18.19 19.28
CA PRO A 59 -16.27 17.36 18.14
C PRO A 59 -14.77 16.96 18.09
N GLU A 60 -13.98 17.32 19.09
CA GLU A 60 -12.56 16.91 19.22
C GLU A 60 -12.38 15.62 20.05
N ALA A 61 -13.44 15.09 20.67
CA ALA A 61 -13.37 13.91 21.53
C ALA A 61 -13.09 12.62 20.74
N GLY A 62 -11.81 12.31 20.50
CA GLY A 62 -11.35 11.15 19.73
C GLY A 62 -11.29 11.39 18.22
N MET A 63 -11.32 12.64 17.77
CA MET A 63 -11.03 13.03 16.39
C MET A 63 -9.69 13.77 16.34
N LEU A 64 -8.90 13.55 15.29
CA LEU A 64 -7.69 14.32 15.05
C LEU A 64 -8.04 15.81 14.86
N PRO A 65 -7.36 16.75 15.54
CA PRO A 65 -7.54 18.17 15.28
C PRO A 65 -7.12 18.50 13.84
N TRP A 66 -7.67 19.58 13.27
CA TRP A 66 -7.37 19.99 11.88
C TRP A 66 -5.87 20.27 11.65
N ASN A 67 -5.12 20.63 12.71
CA ASN A 67 -3.69 20.87 12.67
C ASN A 67 -2.83 19.66 13.09
N ALA A 68 -3.38 18.43 13.15
CA ALA A 68 -2.63 17.27 13.60
C ALA A 68 -1.42 16.94 12.68
N PRO A 69 -0.27 16.54 13.24
CA PRO A 69 0.96 16.25 12.49
C PRO A 69 0.93 14.91 11.73
N CYS A 70 -0.19 14.17 11.83
CA CYS A 70 -0.37 12.86 11.21
C CYS A 70 -1.85 12.62 10.88
N THR A 71 -2.12 11.82 9.85
CA THR A 71 -3.51 11.52 9.37
C THR A 71 -4.00 10.12 9.77
N ASP A 72 -3.10 9.31 10.34
CA ASP A 72 -3.25 7.88 10.64
C ASP A 72 -3.11 7.56 12.14
N CYS A 73 -3.00 8.60 12.97
CA CYS A 73 -2.76 8.54 14.40
C CYS A 73 -4.01 8.84 15.25
N TYR A 74 -3.86 8.81 16.57
CA TYR A 74 -4.81 9.37 17.53
C TYR A 74 -4.07 10.15 18.61
N GLU A 75 -4.73 11.09 19.28
CA GLU A 75 -4.14 11.87 20.37
C GLU A 75 -4.33 11.18 21.73
N ASP A 76 -3.25 11.07 22.51
CA ASP A 76 -3.25 10.64 23.90
C ASP A 76 -3.62 11.81 24.81
N LEU A 77 -4.94 11.96 25.04
CA LEU A 77 -5.50 13.05 25.85
C LEU A 77 -5.09 13.00 27.33
N ASP A 78 -4.68 11.85 27.85
CA ASP A 78 -4.16 11.72 29.23
C ASP A 78 -2.74 12.31 29.36
N ARG A 79 -2.07 12.60 28.22
CA ARG A 79 -0.76 13.29 28.14
C ARG A 79 -0.85 14.74 27.63
N ARG A 80 -2.06 15.27 27.39
CA ARG A 80 -2.27 16.66 26.96
C ARG A 80 -2.08 17.63 28.15
N THR A 81 -1.40 18.74 27.94
CA THR A 81 -1.25 19.83 28.92
C THR A 81 -1.56 21.18 28.26
N PRO A 82 -1.58 22.33 28.99
CA PRO A 82 -1.71 23.65 28.37
C PRO A 82 -0.73 23.93 27.22
N ASN A 83 0.43 23.26 27.19
CA ASN A 83 1.47 23.53 26.19
C ASN A 83 1.92 22.28 25.41
N THR A 84 1.32 21.10 25.63
CA THR A 84 1.72 19.85 24.95
C THR A 84 0.55 19.04 24.42
N ARG A 85 0.81 18.38 23.29
CA ARG A 85 0.00 17.26 22.77
C ARG A 85 0.89 16.04 22.54
N THR A 86 0.30 14.85 22.42
CA THR A 86 1.05 13.63 22.10
C THR A 86 0.17 12.72 21.26
N PHE A 87 0.65 12.33 20.09
CA PHE A 87 -0.06 11.48 19.13
C PHE A 87 0.64 10.14 19.01
N ILE A 88 -0.14 9.08 18.77
CA ILE A 88 0.35 7.70 18.61
C ILE A 88 -0.15 7.18 17.26
N ARG A 89 0.76 6.72 16.40
CA ARG A 89 0.46 6.04 15.13
C ARG A 89 0.20 4.55 15.38
N GLN A 90 -0.46 3.88 14.43
CA GLN A 90 -0.82 2.46 14.56
C GLN A 90 0.39 1.50 14.69
N ASN A 91 1.58 1.95 14.29
CA ASN A 91 2.85 1.20 14.38
C ASN A 91 3.63 1.45 15.69
N GLY A 92 3.00 2.03 16.72
CA GLY A 92 3.65 2.34 18.00
C GLY A 92 4.56 3.57 18.00
N SER A 93 4.91 4.13 16.84
CA SER A 93 5.62 5.42 16.78
C SER A 93 4.76 6.55 17.33
N TRP A 94 5.40 7.53 17.97
CA TRP A 94 4.72 8.66 18.61
C TRP A 94 5.27 10.00 18.14
N ILE A 95 4.43 11.02 18.24
CA ILE A 95 4.76 12.42 17.95
C ILE A 95 4.39 13.27 19.15
N ARG A 96 5.26 14.20 19.56
CA ARG A 96 4.98 15.19 20.61
C ARG A 96 5.07 16.59 20.03
N GLU A 97 3.96 17.32 20.09
CA GLU A 97 3.93 18.77 19.86
C GLU A 97 4.13 19.47 21.20
N GLN A 98 5.08 20.40 21.26
CA GLN A 98 5.29 21.34 22.37
C GLN A 98 5.18 22.76 21.81
N SER A 99 4.24 23.55 22.32
CA SER A 99 4.15 24.99 22.00
C SER A 99 4.69 25.83 23.15
N TYR A 100 5.16 27.03 22.79
CA TYR A 100 5.51 28.08 23.76
C TYR A 100 4.24 28.80 24.26
N GLY A 101 3.26 28.97 23.37
CA GLY A 101 1.91 29.45 23.70
C GLY A 101 1.04 28.37 24.33
N ALA A 102 -0.12 28.79 24.83
CA ALA A 102 -1.09 27.89 25.45
C ALA A 102 -2.08 27.34 24.40
N MET A 103 -2.10 26.02 24.21
CA MET A 103 -3.05 25.26 23.40
C MET A 103 -4.26 24.81 24.23
N HIS A 104 -5.39 24.52 23.55
CA HIS A 104 -6.62 24.05 24.23
C HIS A 104 -6.36 22.75 25.02
N TYR A 105 -6.68 22.74 26.31
CA TYR A 105 -6.23 21.71 27.25
C TYR A 105 -7.35 21.21 28.17
N THR A 106 -7.19 20.04 28.76
CA THR A 106 -8.12 19.50 29.76
C THR A 106 -7.65 19.84 31.17
N ASP A 107 -8.54 20.31 32.05
CA ASP A 107 -8.19 20.59 33.46
C ASP A 107 -8.27 19.35 34.37
N ASP A 108 -7.79 19.49 35.61
CA ASP A 108 -7.79 18.46 36.66
C ASP A 108 -9.17 17.83 36.96
N ALA A 109 -10.26 18.44 36.48
CA ALA A 109 -11.63 17.97 36.65
C ALA A 109 -12.23 17.37 35.36
N GLY A 110 -11.43 17.24 34.30
CA GLY A 110 -11.82 16.62 33.03
C GLY A 110 -12.53 17.57 32.05
N PHE A 111 -12.50 18.89 32.28
CA PHE A 111 -13.13 19.86 31.38
C PHE A 111 -12.11 20.41 30.37
N LEU A 112 -12.46 20.34 29.07
CA LEU A 112 -11.73 21.04 28.02
C LEU A 112 -11.85 22.57 28.22
N ARG A 113 -10.71 23.25 28.13
CA ARG A 113 -10.52 24.69 28.28
C ARG A 113 -9.97 25.25 26.97
N THR A 114 -10.69 26.20 26.37
CA THR A 114 -10.13 27.04 25.32
C THR A 114 -9.07 27.96 25.92
N THR A 115 -7.97 28.14 25.21
CA THR A 115 -6.90 29.09 25.58
C THR A 115 -7.06 30.46 24.93
N ASP A 116 -8.01 30.56 23.99
CA ASP A 116 -8.54 31.83 23.53
C ASP A 116 -9.17 32.61 24.71
N PRO A 117 -8.90 33.92 24.87
CA PRO A 117 -9.47 34.78 25.92
C PRO A 117 -10.98 35.05 25.83
N HIS A 118 -11.72 34.44 24.89
CA HIS A 118 -13.19 34.39 24.78
C HIS A 118 -14.00 35.06 25.92
N LEU A 119 -14.51 36.27 25.67
CA LEU A 119 -15.47 36.97 26.51
C LEU A 119 -16.75 36.14 26.73
N TYR A 120 -17.05 35.82 27.98
CA TYR A 120 -18.33 35.21 28.38
C TYR A 120 -19.22 36.23 29.12
N PRO A 121 -20.56 36.15 28.98
CA PRO A 121 -21.49 36.99 29.72
C PRO A 121 -21.44 36.67 31.21
N SER A 122 -21.44 37.70 32.05
CA SER A 122 -21.42 37.55 33.51
C SER A 122 -22.82 37.41 34.11
N GLU A 123 -22.90 37.17 35.42
CA GLU A 123 -24.17 37.20 36.19
C GLU A 123 -24.93 38.54 36.05
N ILE A 124 -24.24 39.61 35.65
CA ILE A 124 -24.84 40.89 35.26
C ILE A 124 -24.92 40.93 33.73
N SER A 125 -26.15 40.92 33.21
CA SER A 125 -26.43 41.11 31.77
C SER A 125 -25.79 42.41 31.26
N GLY A 126 -25.24 42.38 30.04
CA GLY A 126 -24.50 43.51 29.45
C GLY A 126 -23.09 43.73 30.01
N ILE A 127 -22.60 42.86 30.90
CA ILE A 127 -21.19 42.81 31.31
C ILE A 127 -20.59 41.48 30.90
N TYR A 128 -19.50 41.53 30.13
CA TYR A 128 -18.75 40.39 29.61
C TYR A 128 -17.33 40.39 30.19
N LYS A 129 -16.72 39.20 30.31
CA LYS A 129 -15.43 38.99 31.01
C LYS A 129 -14.58 37.96 30.30
N ALA A 130 -13.26 38.15 30.24
CA ALA A 130 -12.35 37.09 29.80
C ALA A 130 -12.07 36.10 30.95
N PRO A 131 -12.09 34.76 30.72
CA PRO A 131 -11.82 33.76 31.73
C PRO A 131 -10.31 33.59 31.96
N ALA A 132 -9.94 33.12 33.16
CA ALA A 132 -8.59 32.66 33.52
C ALA A 132 -7.41 33.64 33.25
N GLN A 133 -7.68 34.94 33.10
CA GLN A 133 -6.65 35.95 32.84
C GLN A 133 -5.82 36.27 34.09
N LEU A 134 -4.50 36.42 33.92
CA LEU A 134 -3.60 36.93 34.97
C LEU A 134 -3.98 38.36 35.38
N LEU A 135 -4.28 39.19 34.38
CA LEU A 135 -4.83 40.54 34.51
C LEU A 135 -6.23 40.56 33.86
N PRO A 136 -7.31 40.48 34.66
CA PRO A 136 -8.68 40.44 34.14
C PRO A 136 -9.05 41.61 33.21
N THR A 137 -9.61 41.27 32.06
CA THR A 137 -10.23 42.20 31.11
C THR A 137 -11.75 42.06 31.11
N PHE A 138 -12.43 43.19 30.91
CA PHE A 138 -13.88 43.32 31.03
C PHE A 138 -14.45 44.26 29.96
N LEU A 139 -15.68 43.98 29.52
CA LEU A 139 -16.49 44.86 28.68
C LEU A 139 -17.83 45.12 29.37
N ASN A 140 -18.24 46.38 29.46
CA ASN A 140 -19.51 46.80 30.04
C ASN A 140 -20.31 47.61 29.01
N THR A 141 -21.22 46.95 28.29
CA THR A 141 -22.06 47.57 27.24
C THR A 141 -23.24 48.35 27.81
N ILE A 142 -23.49 48.30 29.12
CA ILE A 142 -24.48 49.15 29.79
C ILE A 142 -23.89 50.52 30.11
N GLU A 143 -22.71 50.55 30.73
CA GLU A 143 -22.09 51.79 31.22
C GLU A 143 -21.10 52.41 30.20
N GLY A 144 -20.76 51.69 29.13
CA GLY A 144 -20.05 52.22 27.97
C GLY A 144 -18.54 52.28 28.13
N TYR A 145 -17.94 51.23 28.71
CA TYR A 145 -16.50 51.15 28.90
C TYR A 145 -15.95 49.74 28.69
N ALA A 146 -14.68 49.68 28.29
CA ALA A 146 -13.83 48.51 28.44
C ALA A 146 -12.88 48.73 29.62
N ALA A 147 -12.39 47.67 30.27
CA ALA A 147 -11.50 47.80 31.41
C ALA A 147 -10.47 46.67 31.50
N LEU A 148 -9.27 47.04 31.95
CA LEU A 148 -8.13 46.15 32.20
C LEU A 148 -7.70 46.33 33.65
N GLN A 149 -7.58 45.23 34.40
CA GLN A 149 -6.96 45.28 35.73
C GLN A 149 -5.43 45.30 35.59
N LEU A 150 -4.77 46.31 36.14
CA LEU A 150 -3.31 46.45 36.12
C LEU A 150 -2.67 45.59 37.23
N ALA A 151 -1.38 45.24 37.12
CA ALA A 151 -0.72 44.29 38.03
C ALA A 151 -0.58 44.76 39.49
N ASN A 152 -0.73 46.06 39.75
CA ASN A 152 -0.87 46.62 41.10
C ASN A 152 -2.33 46.56 41.64
N GLY A 153 -3.22 45.84 40.95
CA GLY A 153 -4.59 45.53 41.36
C GLY A 153 -5.64 46.57 40.99
N TYR A 154 -5.26 47.73 40.47
CA TYR A 154 -6.20 48.79 40.07
C TYR A 154 -6.94 48.38 38.79
N ILE A 155 -8.25 48.61 38.75
CA ILE A 155 -9.00 48.56 37.49
C ILE A 155 -8.72 49.88 36.76
N TRP A 156 -8.20 49.78 35.55
CA TRP A 156 -8.05 50.90 34.65
C TRP A 156 -9.15 50.85 33.60
N GLN A 157 -9.95 51.92 33.58
CA GLN A 157 -11.20 52.01 32.83
C GLN A 157 -11.02 52.92 31.62
N HIS A 158 -11.33 52.38 30.45
CA HIS A 158 -11.37 53.07 29.17
C HIS A 158 -12.84 53.38 28.84
N ASP A 159 -13.26 54.60 29.17
CA ASP A 159 -14.54 55.15 28.73
C ASP A 159 -14.36 55.64 27.28
N HIS A 160 -14.77 54.84 26.28
CA HIS A 160 -14.86 55.38 24.92
C HIS A 160 -16.08 56.32 24.89
N ASN A 161 -15.86 57.59 25.23
CA ASN A 161 -16.84 58.66 25.19
C ASN A 161 -17.13 59.08 23.73
N LEU A 162 -17.48 58.10 22.90
CA LEU A 162 -17.67 58.23 21.46
C LEU A 162 -18.71 59.33 21.19
N ARG A 163 -18.29 60.37 20.45
CA ARG A 163 -19.14 61.52 20.13
C ARG A 163 -19.28 61.71 18.64
N TYR A 164 -20.52 61.76 18.15
CA TYR A 164 -20.83 62.21 16.81
C TYR A 164 -21.53 63.58 16.86
N ASN A 165 -20.93 64.58 16.21
CA ASN A 165 -21.37 65.99 16.28
C ASN A 165 -21.58 66.49 17.74
N GLY A 166 -20.71 66.06 18.66
CA GLY A 166 -20.73 66.41 20.08
C GLY A 166 -21.69 65.59 20.96
N ASN A 167 -22.64 64.87 20.37
CA ASN A 167 -23.59 64.00 21.07
C ASN A 167 -22.94 62.66 21.41
N LEU A 168 -23.15 62.16 22.62
CA LEU A 168 -22.66 60.84 23.03
C LEU A 168 -23.43 59.74 22.28
N LEU A 169 -22.70 58.82 21.67
CA LEU A 169 -23.24 57.58 21.12
C LEU A 169 -23.55 56.61 22.26
N GLN A 170 -24.53 55.71 22.07
CA GLN A 170 -24.93 54.75 23.11
C GLN A 170 -24.54 53.33 22.69
N TYR A 171 -24.00 52.56 23.63
CA TYR A 171 -23.52 51.19 23.42
C TYR A 171 -24.63 50.15 23.14
N ALA A 172 -25.88 50.60 22.91
CA ALA A 172 -27.03 49.73 22.65
C ALA A 172 -26.94 48.99 21.30
N ASP A 173 -26.15 49.49 20.36
CA ASP A 173 -25.94 48.92 19.02
C ASP A 173 -24.62 48.09 18.93
N VAL A 174 -23.95 47.83 20.06
CA VAL A 174 -22.68 47.07 20.10
C VAL A 174 -22.93 45.56 20.12
N HIS A 175 -22.36 44.87 19.14
CA HIS A 175 -22.31 43.42 19.05
C HIS A 175 -21.09 42.88 19.81
N ALA A 176 -21.26 42.52 21.07
CA ALA A 176 -20.25 41.75 21.82
C ALA A 176 -20.21 40.31 21.29
N GLY A 177 -19.05 39.88 20.80
CA GLY A 177 -18.77 38.53 20.32
C GLY A 177 -17.99 37.71 21.36
N MET A 178 -17.36 36.63 20.90
CA MET A 178 -16.45 35.85 21.75
C MET A 178 -15.13 36.60 21.94
N ASP A 179 -14.50 37.07 20.86
CA ASP A 179 -13.12 37.57 20.93
C ASP A 179 -13.03 39.06 21.31
N GLY A 180 -14.19 39.70 21.53
CA GLY A 180 -14.29 41.13 21.79
C GLY A 180 -15.65 41.74 21.45
N ALA A 181 -15.66 42.91 20.82
CA ALA A 181 -16.88 43.63 20.47
C ALA A 181 -16.75 44.43 19.17
N TRP A 182 -17.85 44.56 18.44
CA TRP A 182 -17.93 45.33 17.20
C TRP A 182 -19.13 46.27 17.20
N LEU A 183 -18.95 47.48 16.68
CA LEU A 183 -19.99 48.47 16.45
C LEU A 183 -19.95 48.90 14.97
N HIS A 184 -20.94 48.46 14.20
CA HIS A 184 -21.10 48.90 12.80
C HIS A 184 -21.66 50.32 12.75
N ASP A 185 -21.20 51.14 11.79
CA ASP A 185 -21.57 52.55 11.64
C ASP A 185 -21.45 53.35 12.96
N ALA A 186 -20.42 53.05 13.77
CA ALA A 186 -20.04 53.79 14.98
C ALA A 186 -19.92 55.30 14.71
N TRP A 187 -19.46 55.66 13.52
CA TRP A 187 -19.75 56.94 12.87
C TRP A 187 -20.23 56.65 11.44
N LEU A 188 -20.61 57.70 10.70
CA LEU A 188 -20.96 57.60 9.28
C LEU A 188 -19.93 56.74 8.51
N LEU A 189 -20.34 55.55 8.08
CA LEU A 189 -19.51 54.62 7.31
C LEU A 189 -18.16 54.31 7.98
N THR A 190 -18.11 54.31 9.31
CA THR A 190 -16.93 53.96 10.11
C THR A 190 -17.33 52.99 11.21
N ASP A 191 -16.76 51.79 11.18
CA ASP A 191 -16.97 50.78 12.19
C ASP A 191 -15.93 50.92 13.32
N LEU A 192 -16.21 50.31 14.46
CA LEU A 192 -15.32 50.23 15.61
C LEU A 192 -15.24 48.77 16.08
N GLU A 193 -14.05 48.20 16.00
CA GLU A 193 -13.71 46.85 16.46
C GLU A 193 -12.86 46.94 17.73
N MET A 194 -13.16 46.08 18.72
CA MET A 194 -12.38 45.91 19.93
C MET A 194 -12.03 44.42 20.07
N VAL A 195 -10.74 44.08 20.12
CA VAL A 195 -10.28 42.68 20.29
C VAL A 195 -9.63 42.54 21.66
N PHE A 196 -9.99 41.50 22.42
CA PHE A 196 -9.58 41.32 23.81
C PHE A 196 -8.51 40.23 23.89
N GLY A 197 -7.27 40.64 24.21
CA GLY A 197 -6.15 39.73 24.41
C GLY A 197 -5.91 39.39 25.88
N LYS A 198 -4.87 38.59 26.14
CA LYS A 198 -4.45 38.21 27.50
C LYS A 198 -3.88 39.43 28.24
N GLY A 199 -4.75 40.13 28.96
CA GLY A 199 -4.46 41.41 29.64
C GLY A 199 -4.07 42.55 28.69
N SER A 200 -4.62 42.53 27.48
CA SER A 200 -4.56 43.60 26.48
C SER A 200 -5.93 43.83 25.85
N ILE A 201 -6.14 45.02 25.30
CA ILE A 201 -7.32 45.41 24.53
C ILE A 201 -6.81 46.12 23.29
N LYS A 202 -7.21 45.67 22.11
CA LYS A 202 -6.93 46.33 20.85
C LYS A 202 -8.16 47.09 20.40
N THR A 203 -8.01 48.32 19.91
CA THR A 203 -9.13 49.09 19.34
C THR A 203 -8.79 49.45 17.89
N ASN A 204 -9.66 49.13 16.95
CA ASN A 204 -9.50 49.48 15.53
C ASN A 204 -10.68 50.38 15.09
N TYR A 205 -10.39 51.58 14.59
CA TYR A 205 -11.38 52.45 13.94
C TYR A 205 -11.31 52.24 12.42
N ILE A 206 -12.39 51.74 11.81
CA ILE A 206 -12.39 51.18 10.46
C ILE A 206 -13.29 52.03 9.55
N LEU A 207 -12.73 53.02 8.88
CA LEU A 207 -13.44 53.87 7.92
C LEU A 207 -13.72 53.04 6.67
N ASN A 208 -14.98 52.71 6.39
CA ASN A 208 -15.39 51.80 5.30
C ASN A 208 -15.54 52.47 3.92
N SER A 209 -15.66 53.80 3.85
CA SER A 209 -15.69 54.59 2.60
C SER A 209 -14.98 55.92 2.75
N ILE A 210 -14.56 56.53 1.63
CA ILE A 210 -14.11 57.93 1.61
C ILE A 210 -15.20 58.91 2.08
N ASP A 211 -16.48 58.52 1.92
CA ASP A 211 -17.64 59.27 2.43
C ASP A 211 -17.73 59.31 3.97
N ALA A 212 -16.92 58.52 4.67
CA ALA A 212 -16.78 58.58 6.12
C ALA A 212 -16.00 59.81 6.61
N VAL A 213 -15.17 60.40 5.74
CA VAL A 213 -14.24 61.47 6.09
C VAL A 213 -14.93 62.82 6.05
N GLN A 214 -14.90 63.56 7.16
CA GLN A 214 -15.44 64.93 7.24
C GLN A 214 -14.49 65.89 6.54
N ALA A 215 -14.69 66.06 5.23
CA ALA A 215 -13.81 66.78 4.31
C ALA A 215 -13.69 68.30 4.57
N ASP A 216 -14.52 68.86 5.44
CA ASP A 216 -14.46 70.25 5.92
C ASP A 216 -13.59 70.43 7.17
N LEU A 217 -13.23 69.34 7.87
CA LEU A 217 -12.27 69.37 8.98
C LEU A 217 -10.82 69.20 8.47
N PRO A 218 -9.81 69.87 9.05
CA PRO A 218 -8.41 69.67 8.69
C PRO A 218 -7.84 68.34 9.20
N VAL A 219 -8.43 67.79 10.26
CA VAL A 219 -8.12 66.48 10.84
C VAL A 219 -9.43 65.79 11.22
N GLN A 220 -9.46 64.46 11.13
CA GLN A 220 -10.40 63.63 11.86
C GLN A 220 -9.84 63.39 13.27
N GLU A 221 -10.71 63.36 14.28
CA GLU A 221 -10.36 63.08 15.67
C GLU A 221 -11.14 61.86 16.16
N PHE A 222 -10.42 60.89 16.72
CA PHE A 222 -10.94 59.78 17.49
C PHE A 222 -10.45 60.01 18.92
N SER A 223 -11.33 60.06 19.91
CA SER A 223 -10.96 60.43 21.28
C SER A 223 -11.44 59.46 22.36
N GLU A 224 -10.49 59.12 23.22
CA GLU A 224 -10.55 58.09 24.24
C GLU A 224 -10.38 58.76 25.61
N THR A 225 -11.15 58.35 26.62
CA THR A 225 -11.11 58.96 27.95
C THR A 225 -10.86 57.90 29.02
N PHE A 226 -9.91 58.19 29.90
CA PHE A 226 -9.43 57.28 30.92
C PHE A 226 -9.57 57.91 32.29
N GLN A 227 -10.18 57.20 33.24
CA GLN A 227 -10.22 57.64 34.64
C GLN A 227 -9.04 57.06 35.39
N LEU A 228 -8.08 57.91 35.76
CA LEU A 228 -6.87 57.47 36.48
C LEU A 228 -6.99 57.62 38.00
N PRO A 229 -6.55 56.63 38.79
CA PRO A 229 -6.27 56.78 40.22
C PRO A 229 -5.28 57.92 40.52
N GLU A 230 -5.37 58.50 41.72
CA GLU A 230 -4.45 59.57 42.15
C GLU A 230 -2.98 59.11 42.12
N GLY A 231 -2.10 59.96 41.58
CA GLY A 231 -0.68 59.66 41.39
C GLY A 231 -0.35 58.85 40.14
N MET A 232 -1.34 58.38 39.37
CA MET A 232 -1.12 57.84 38.02
C MET A 232 -1.10 58.96 36.96
N ARG A 233 -0.37 58.76 35.87
CA ARG A 233 -0.22 59.71 34.76
C ARG A 233 -0.09 58.99 33.42
N ILE A 234 -0.46 59.65 32.33
CA ILE A 234 -0.17 59.21 30.96
C ILE A 234 0.99 60.07 30.41
N VAL A 235 2.05 59.45 29.90
CA VAL A 235 3.26 60.15 29.41
C VAL A 235 3.82 59.55 28.10
N PRO A 236 4.24 60.38 27.14
CA PRO A 236 5.01 59.95 25.95
C PRO A 236 6.26 59.13 26.29
N GLU A 237 6.47 58.00 25.60
CA GLU A 237 7.69 57.19 25.74
C GLU A 237 8.83 57.78 24.88
N THR A 238 9.64 58.65 25.50
CA THR A 238 10.63 59.49 24.79
C THR A 238 11.75 58.77 24.06
N GLU A 239 11.86 57.45 24.21
CA GLU A 239 12.92 56.63 23.61
C GLU A 239 12.53 56.12 22.22
N ASN A 240 11.23 55.90 21.96
CA ASN A 240 10.70 55.33 20.70
C ASN A 240 9.54 56.18 20.11
N GLY A 241 9.67 57.51 20.15
CA GLY A 241 8.70 58.42 19.54
C GLY A 241 9.18 59.86 19.42
N TYR A 242 8.41 60.70 18.72
CA TYR A 242 8.73 62.10 18.46
C TYR A 242 7.48 62.97 18.30
N TYR A 243 7.62 64.29 18.45
CA TYR A 243 6.55 65.23 18.13
C TYR A 243 6.57 65.59 16.64
N THR A 244 5.42 65.47 15.98
CA THR A 244 5.24 65.91 14.59
C THR A 244 5.32 67.43 14.48
N ASN A 245 5.46 67.95 13.25
CA ASN A 245 5.41 69.40 12.98
C ASN A 245 4.11 70.09 13.43
N ALA A 246 3.04 69.34 13.69
CA ALA A 246 1.77 69.84 14.21
C ALA A 246 1.69 69.84 15.75
N GLY A 247 2.71 69.34 16.44
CA GLY A 247 2.76 69.24 17.91
C GLY A 247 2.10 67.99 18.48
N TRP A 248 1.73 67.01 17.65
CA TRP A 248 1.16 65.73 18.08
C TRP A 248 2.27 64.72 18.35
N TRP A 249 2.07 63.83 19.31
CA TRP A 249 3.00 62.75 19.64
C TRP A 249 2.84 61.56 18.68
N MET A 250 3.92 61.17 18.02
CA MET A 250 4.01 59.96 17.18
C MET A 250 4.93 58.95 17.88
N GLY A 251 4.33 57.93 18.49
CA GLY A 251 5.02 56.89 19.25
C GLY A 251 4.13 56.32 20.36
N SER A 252 4.66 55.33 21.08
CA SER A 252 3.98 54.72 22.22
C SER A 252 3.86 55.68 23.42
N VAL A 253 2.93 55.37 24.33
CA VAL A 253 2.57 56.20 25.48
C VAL A 253 2.42 55.31 26.72
N ALA A 254 3.19 55.60 27.77
CA ALA A 254 3.15 54.88 29.02
C ALA A 254 2.05 55.42 29.94
N VAL A 255 1.32 54.52 30.60
CA VAL A 255 0.58 54.82 31.83
C VAL A 255 1.51 54.46 33.00
N GLU A 256 1.82 55.42 33.86
CA GLU A 256 2.75 55.24 34.98
C GLU A 256 2.11 55.60 36.33
N GLN A 257 2.63 55.03 37.42
CA GLN A 257 2.44 55.54 38.78
C GLN A 257 3.81 55.74 39.45
N TYR A 258 4.07 56.96 39.93
CA TYR A 258 5.34 57.33 40.61
C TYR A 258 6.65 57.04 39.83
N GLY A 259 6.58 56.91 38.49
CA GLY A 259 7.74 56.56 37.65
C GLY A 259 7.98 55.06 37.47
N VAL A 260 7.03 54.22 37.88
CA VAL A 260 6.92 52.82 37.45
C VAL A 260 5.83 52.77 36.38
N LYS A 261 6.11 52.15 35.22
CA LYS A 261 5.11 51.95 34.17
C LYS A 261 4.11 50.85 34.59
N LEU A 262 2.89 50.93 34.08
CA LEU A 262 1.75 50.10 34.48
C LEU A 262 0.87 49.67 33.30
N ALA A 263 0.92 50.38 32.18
CA ALA A 263 0.40 49.97 30.88
C ALA A 263 1.15 50.72 29.77
N THR A 264 1.07 50.22 28.53
CA THR A 264 1.57 50.88 27.32
C THR A 264 0.45 50.94 26.29
N ILE A 265 0.21 52.13 25.74
CA ILE A 265 -0.64 52.39 24.57
C ILE A 265 0.30 52.50 23.37
N GLY A 266 0.06 51.69 22.34
CA GLY A 266 0.88 51.63 21.12
C GLY A 266 0.79 52.89 20.27
N ALA A 267 1.72 53.04 19.32
CA ALA A 267 1.78 54.18 18.42
C ALA A 267 0.52 54.34 17.54
N PRO A 268 0.16 55.56 17.11
CA PRO A 268 -1.12 55.85 16.44
C PRO A 268 -1.11 55.48 14.94
N TRP A 269 -1.19 54.19 14.62
CA TRP A 269 -1.08 53.70 13.25
C TRP A 269 -2.32 53.95 12.39
N VAL A 270 -2.13 54.12 11.08
CA VAL A 270 -3.19 54.26 10.06
C VAL A 270 -2.81 53.46 8.82
N ILE A 271 -3.71 52.61 8.32
CA ILE A 271 -3.44 51.58 7.30
C ILE A 271 -4.59 51.53 6.29
N ASP A 272 -4.31 51.56 4.99
CA ASP A 272 -5.34 51.47 3.94
C ASP A 272 -5.49 50.07 3.32
N GLN A 273 -6.58 49.80 2.59
CA GLN A 273 -6.94 48.47 2.11
C GLN A 273 -5.89 47.82 1.19
N GLN A 274 -5.13 48.61 0.44
CA GLN A 274 -4.01 48.10 -0.38
C GLN A 274 -2.73 47.86 0.43
N ARG A 275 -2.75 48.11 1.76
CA ARG A 275 -1.58 48.15 2.64
C ARG A 275 -0.48 49.06 2.06
N SER A 276 -0.88 50.20 1.50
CA SER A 276 -0.08 50.88 0.47
C SER A 276 1.08 51.72 1.05
N LYS A 277 2.27 51.12 1.01
CA LYS A 277 3.60 51.74 1.20
C LYS A 277 3.78 52.47 2.55
N PHE A 278 4.17 51.72 3.58
CA PHE A 278 4.92 52.33 4.68
C PHE A 278 6.19 53.03 4.15
N HIS A 279 6.63 54.08 4.85
CA HIS A 279 7.79 54.94 4.52
C HIS A 279 7.63 55.86 3.28
N ASP A 280 6.60 56.69 3.29
CA ASP A 280 6.75 58.09 2.84
C ASP A 280 6.86 59.00 4.08
N GLU A 281 7.72 60.02 4.06
CA GLU A 281 7.77 61.04 5.14
C GLU A 281 6.41 61.74 5.32
N ALA A 282 5.58 61.76 4.27
CA ALA A 282 4.21 62.25 4.34
C ALA A 282 3.28 61.38 5.23
N GLN A 283 3.47 60.05 5.26
CA GLN A 283 2.67 59.16 6.12
C GLN A 283 3.06 59.27 7.59
N LEU A 284 4.36 59.45 7.87
CA LEU A 284 4.88 59.65 9.23
C LEU A 284 4.41 60.95 9.89
N GLN A 285 3.74 61.85 9.15
CA GLN A 285 3.04 63.01 9.71
C GLN A 285 1.52 62.96 9.48
N ALA A 286 0.95 61.81 9.11
CA ALA A 286 -0.49 61.66 8.87
C ALA A 286 -1.28 61.63 10.18
N SER A 287 -0.77 60.95 11.21
CA SER A 287 -1.44 60.79 12.51
C SER A 287 -0.62 61.32 13.69
N GLY A 288 -1.20 61.24 14.88
CA GLY A 288 -0.52 61.53 16.15
C GLY A 288 -1.50 61.64 17.32
N TYR A 289 -1.01 61.41 18.54
CA TYR A 289 -1.76 61.63 19.77
C TYR A 289 -1.63 63.08 20.27
N LEU A 290 -2.74 63.66 20.74
CA LEU A 290 -2.75 64.80 21.66
C LEU A 290 -3.29 64.32 23.01
N ILE A 291 -2.48 64.44 24.06
CA ILE A 291 -2.80 63.96 25.41
C ILE A 291 -3.19 65.16 26.27
N GLU A 292 -4.38 65.12 26.86
CA GLU A 292 -4.93 66.17 27.74
C GLU A 292 -5.30 65.59 29.11
N GLN A 293 -5.25 66.42 30.16
CA GLN A 293 -5.59 66.04 31.53
C GLN A 293 -6.53 67.08 32.15
N ASP A 294 -7.66 66.62 32.72
CA ASP A 294 -8.51 67.40 33.62
C ASP A 294 -8.69 66.65 34.96
N GLY A 295 -7.94 67.08 35.97
CA GLY A 295 -7.86 66.41 37.26
C GLY A 295 -7.33 64.98 37.14
N ASN A 296 -8.20 64.00 37.41
CA ASN A 296 -7.90 62.57 37.30
C ASN A 296 -8.33 61.96 35.95
N SER A 297 -9.07 62.72 35.13
CA SER A 297 -9.48 62.27 33.80
C SER A 297 -8.42 62.63 32.78
N TRP A 298 -8.02 61.66 31.97
CA TRP A 298 -7.06 61.83 30.88
C TRP A 298 -7.76 61.56 29.55
N THR A 299 -7.59 62.45 28.58
CA THR A 299 -8.13 62.27 27.22
C THR A 299 -6.97 62.08 26.26
N ILE A 300 -7.02 61.02 25.45
CA ILE A 300 -6.10 60.82 24.33
C ILE A 300 -6.90 61.05 23.06
N ARG A 301 -6.48 62.04 22.27
CA ARG A 301 -7.04 62.35 20.96
C ARG A 301 -6.11 61.78 19.89
N LEU A 302 -6.55 60.72 19.26
CA LEU A 302 -5.95 60.13 18.07
C LEU A 302 -6.37 60.96 16.85
N LEU A 303 -5.44 61.77 16.36
CA LEU A 303 -5.67 62.68 15.23
C LEU A 303 -5.19 62.03 13.94
N VAL A 304 -5.93 62.20 12.85
CA VAL A 304 -5.55 61.77 11.50
C VAL A 304 -5.85 62.87 10.48
N LYS A 305 -4.88 63.19 9.62
CA LYS A 305 -4.98 64.23 8.60
C LYS A 305 -6.04 63.93 7.54
N THR A 306 -6.96 64.88 7.34
CA THR A 306 -8.01 64.78 6.34
C THR A 306 -7.44 64.78 4.91
N ASP A 307 -6.40 65.57 4.63
CA ASP A 307 -5.75 65.61 3.33
C ASP A 307 -4.99 64.31 3.00
N TRP A 308 -4.53 63.57 4.02
CA TRP A 308 -3.97 62.22 3.85
C TRP A 308 -5.05 61.17 3.55
N LEU A 309 -6.21 61.25 4.22
CA LEU A 309 -7.35 60.34 4.03
C LEU A 309 -8.05 60.54 2.69
N LEU A 310 -8.17 61.78 2.22
CA LEU A 310 -8.77 62.14 0.93
C LEU A 310 -7.80 62.05 -0.26
N ALA A 311 -6.57 61.58 -0.05
CA ALA A 311 -5.58 61.47 -1.12
C ALA A 311 -6.04 60.47 -2.21
N PRO A 312 -5.92 60.77 -3.53
CA PRO A 312 -6.52 59.97 -4.59
C PRO A 312 -6.05 58.50 -4.67
N GLU A 313 -4.92 58.18 -4.05
CA GLU A 313 -4.36 56.83 -3.94
C GLU A 313 -4.95 56.00 -2.79
N ARG A 314 -5.72 56.58 -1.86
CA ARG A 314 -6.27 55.87 -0.68
C ARG A 314 -7.34 54.86 -1.08
N GLN A 315 -7.41 53.77 -0.31
CA GLN A 315 -8.26 52.62 -0.60
C GLN A 315 -8.97 52.19 0.68
N TYR A 316 -10.29 52.09 0.63
CA TYR A 316 -11.12 51.87 1.81
C TYR A 316 -11.54 50.39 1.90
N PRO A 317 -11.56 49.77 3.09
CA PRO A 317 -11.46 50.42 4.39
C PRO A 317 -10.06 50.93 4.78
N VAL A 318 -10.04 51.99 5.59
CA VAL A 318 -8.85 52.51 6.27
C VAL A 318 -8.99 52.21 7.76
N ILE A 319 -8.03 51.46 8.30
CA ILE A 319 -7.96 51.04 9.70
C ILE A 319 -7.05 52.01 10.46
N ILE A 320 -7.45 52.44 11.65
CA ILE A 320 -6.65 53.21 12.59
C ILE A 320 -6.53 52.37 13.88
N ASP A 321 -5.30 52.12 14.34
CA ASP A 321 -4.98 51.00 15.24
C ASP A 321 -4.16 51.43 16.48
N PRO A 322 -4.83 51.81 17.58
CA PRO A 322 -4.28 51.80 18.93
C PRO A 322 -4.44 50.43 19.64
N LEU A 323 -3.32 49.71 19.80
CA LEU A 323 -3.19 48.57 20.72
C LEU A 323 -2.88 49.04 22.16
N LEU A 324 -3.32 48.29 23.17
CA LEU A 324 -3.16 48.67 24.56
C LEU A 324 -2.98 47.47 25.51
N THR A 325 -1.87 47.46 26.28
CA THR A 325 -1.43 46.32 27.10
C THR A 325 -0.97 46.75 28.50
N GLY A 326 -1.26 45.95 29.54
CA GLY A 326 -0.82 46.21 30.92
C GLY A 326 0.66 45.85 31.16
N GLU A 327 1.34 46.55 32.07
CA GLU A 327 2.66 46.14 32.55
C GLU A 327 2.52 45.10 33.68
N ALA A 328 3.40 44.11 33.67
CA ALA A 328 3.26 42.84 34.36
C ALA A 328 1.96 42.07 34.01
N THR A 329 1.24 42.47 32.94
CA THR A 329 0.90 41.47 31.91
C THR A 329 2.17 41.09 31.18
N TYR A 330 2.99 40.29 31.86
CA TYR A 330 3.97 39.49 31.18
C TYR A 330 3.23 38.40 30.40
N THR A 331 3.14 38.65 29.10
CA THR A 331 3.13 37.63 28.08
C THR A 331 4.32 38.02 27.17
N ALA A 332 5.59 37.85 27.58
CA ALA A 332 6.21 36.63 28.15
C ALA A 332 5.74 35.36 27.45
N SER A 333 5.55 35.53 26.15
CA SER A 333 4.82 34.69 25.24
C SER A 333 5.22 35.18 23.85
N ASP A 334 5.21 36.50 23.68
CA ASP A 334 5.71 37.15 22.49
C ASP A 334 7.25 37.17 22.52
N ILE A 335 7.82 36.61 21.46
CA ILE A 335 9.25 36.41 21.21
C ILE A 335 9.89 37.74 20.82
N GLY A 336 11.11 37.93 21.28
CA GLY A 336 11.93 39.11 21.10
C GLY A 336 12.80 39.10 19.85
N PHE A 337 13.49 40.22 19.62
CA PHE A 337 14.75 40.28 18.89
C PHE A 337 15.67 41.29 19.60
N GLU A 338 16.91 40.90 19.89
CA GLU A 338 17.93 41.83 20.42
C GLU A 338 18.84 42.33 19.29
N PHE A 339 19.29 43.58 19.39
CA PHE A 339 20.17 44.19 18.40
C PHE A 339 21.58 43.59 18.47
N ASN A 340 22.06 42.99 17.37
CA ASN A 340 23.42 42.44 17.30
C ASN A 340 24.20 43.04 16.11
N THR A 341 25.46 43.44 16.36
CA THR A 341 26.35 44.04 15.34
C THR A 341 26.99 43.01 14.40
N VAL A 342 27.08 41.74 14.82
CA VAL A 342 27.58 40.61 14.03
C VAL A 342 26.72 39.40 14.38
N CYS A 343 25.72 39.11 13.54
CA CYS A 343 24.64 38.17 13.83
C CYS A 343 25.04 36.70 14.11
N TRP A 344 26.33 36.35 13.99
CA TRP A 344 26.88 35.02 14.32
C TRP A 344 27.67 35.00 15.65
N ASP A 345 27.75 36.12 16.37
CA ASP A 345 28.43 36.22 17.66
C ASP A 345 27.39 36.07 18.79
N ASP A 346 27.55 35.05 19.65
CA ASP A 346 26.62 34.67 20.73
C ASP A 346 26.70 35.63 21.95
N ALA A 347 26.85 36.93 21.70
CA ALA A 347 27.01 37.98 22.71
C ALA A 347 25.67 38.64 23.09
N ASP A 348 24.86 39.01 22.09
CA ASP A 348 23.60 39.76 22.23
C ASP A 348 22.49 39.00 21.46
N TYR A 349 21.43 38.53 22.16
CA TYR A 349 20.28 37.78 21.62
C TYR A 349 19.14 37.64 22.66
N CYS A 350 17.87 37.65 22.21
CA CYS A 350 16.76 37.21 23.05
C CYS A 350 16.65 35.66 22.98
N GLY A 351 16.80 34.97 24.11
CA GLY A 351 16.83 33.50 24.20
C GLY A 351 15.54 32.90 24.77
N TYR A 352 14.95 31.93 24.06
CA TYR A 352 13.68 31.30 24.39
C TYR A 352 13.84 29.79 24.57
N SER A 353 14.01 29.37 25.82
CA SER A 353 14.16 27.97 26.22
C SER A 353 12.83 27.22 26.33
N MET A 354 12.79 26.02 25.75
CA MET A 354 11.66 25.08 25.75
C MET A 354 12.15 23.68 26.12
N ASP A 355 11.74 23.16 27.28
CA ASP A 355 12.09 21.81 27.71
C ASP A 355 11.19 20.75 27.05
N ILE A 356 11.78 19.84 26.29
CA ILE A 356 11.10 18.67 25.73
C ILE A 356 11.36 17.46 26.63
N THR A 357 10.33 16.98 27.32
CA THR A 357 10.35 15.65 27.95
C THR A 357 10.10 14.59 26.89
N VAL A 358 11.07 13.70 26.70
CA VAL A 358 11.01 12.53 25.83
C VAL A 358 10.91 11.27 26.67
N PRO A 359 9.95 10.37 26.39
CA PRO A 359 9.86 9.07 27.04
C PRO A 359 11.17 8.27 26.94
N GLY A 360 11.49 7.54 28.00
CA GLY A 360 12.50 6.51 27.96
C GLY A 360 12.22 5.46 26.88
N THR A 361 13.20 4.61 26.61
CA THR A 361 13.13 3.46 25.68
C THR A 361 12.89 3.86 24.22
N THR A 362 13.07 5.14 23.89
CA THR A 362 12.81 5.71 22.56
C THR A 362 14.08 6.20 21.84
N THR A 363 14.25 5.82 20.57
CA THR A 363 15.12 6.52 19.61
C THR A 363 14.34 7.66 18.94
N LEU A 364 14.95 8.84 18.87
CA LEU A 364 14.40 10.00 18.16
C LEU A 364 14.59 9.84 16.65
N THR A 365 13.54 10.12 15.86
CA THR A 365 13.53 9.87 14.41
C THR A 365 13.34 11.12 13.55
N ALA A 366 12.73 12.19 14.09
CA ALA A 366 12.63 13.49 13.42
C ALA A 366 12.42 14.63 14.44
N ALA A 367 12.72 15.86 14.01
CA ALA A 367 12.35 17.08 14.71
C ALA A 367 11.96 18.15 13.68
N TYR A 368 10.87 18.85 13.91
CA TYR A 368 10.35 19.91 13.04
C TYR A 368 10.00 21.15 13.86
N PHE A 369 10.16 22.33 13.23
CA PHE A 369 9.62 23.60 13.71
C PHE A 369 8.51 24.09 12.78
N ASP A 370 7.39 24.45 13.39
CA ASP A 370 6.35 25.29 12.79
C ASP A 370 6.30 26.62 13.54
N GLY A 371 6.16 27.74 12.83
CA GLY A 371 6.06 29.06 13.45
C GLY A 371 5.83 30.22 12.48
N THR A 372 5.38 31.35 13.01
CA THR A 372 5.06 32.56 12.24
C THR A 372 5.59 33.82 12.92
N TYR A 373 6.15 34.75 12.14
CA TYR A 373 6.59 36.04 12.67
C TYR A 373 6.34 37.17 11.69
N TYR A 374 6.38 38.41 12.18
CA TYR A 374 6.28 39.60 11.35
C TYR A 374 7.67 40.25 11.21
N SER A 375 8.27 40.17 10.02
CA SER A 375 9.43 40.99 9.68
C SER A 375 8.97 42.40 9.35
N GLN A 376 9.69 43.43 9.80
CA GLN A 376 9.49 44.80 9.31
C GLN A 376 10.38 45.04 8.07
N ASN A 377 10.67 46.31 7.74
CA ASN A 377 11.45 46.72 6.57
C ASN A 377 12.60 47.66 6.98
N PHE A 378 13.83 47.19 6.78
CA PHE A 378 15.03 48.03 6.88
C PHE A 378 15.79 48.08 5.55
N GLY A 379 15.98 49.29 5.03
CA GLY A 379 16.59 49.56 3.72
C GLY A 379 18.12 49.33 3.65
N CYS A 380 18.57 48.11 3.90
CA CYS A 380 19.96 47.67 3.73
C CYS A 380 20.33 47.51 2.23
N PHE A 381 20.53 48.64 1.54
CA PHE A 381 20.90 48.67 0.12
C PHE A 381 22.24 47.97 -0.18
N PHE A 382 22.17 46.77 -0.77
CA PHE A 382 23.18 46.16 -1.67
C PHE A 382 24.66 46.42 -1.33
N THR A 383 25.09 46.03 -0.13
CA THR A 383 26.46 45.50 0.05
C THR A 383 26.42 43.99 -0.18
N THR A 384 27.54 43.38 -0.60
CA THR A 384 27.61 41.94 -0.91
C THR A 384 27.52 41.03 0.32
N ASP A 385 27.42 41.63 1.51
CA ASP A 385 27.78 41.01 2.78
C ASP A 385 26.61 41.00 3.79
N CYS A 386 25.48 41.65 3.46
CA CYS A 386 24.26 41.71 4.29
C CYS A 386 23.07 41.15 3.50
N LEU A 387 22.71 39.88 3.73
CA LEU A 387 21.67 39.13 2.99
C LEU A 387 20.45 38.73 3.84
N MET A 388 20.35 39.20 5.09
CA MET A 388 19.40 38.66 6.06
C MET A 388 18.46 39.71 6.65
N SER A 389 17.23 39.24 6.90
CA SER A 389 16.12 39.93 7.53
C SER A 389 16.42 40.42 8.95
N GLU A 390 15.56 41.31 9.44
CA GLU A 390 15.54 41.84 10.82
C GLU A 390 15.36 40.78 11.91
N ALA A 391 15.06 39.54 11.52
CA ALA A 391 14.97 38.38 12.37
C ALA A 391 15.78 37.25 11.76
N ALA A 392 16.68 36.68 12.56
CA ALA A 392 17.23 35.35 12.37
C ALA A 392 16.92 34.52 13.61
N PHE A 393 16.54 33.26 13.41
CA PHE A 393 16.26 32.29 14.47
C PHE A 393 17.34 31.23 14.45
N ARG A 394 18.13 31.10 15.51
CA ARG A 394 19.01 29.95 15.72
C ARG A 394 18.38 29.08 16.78
N ILE A 395 17.88 27.91 16.39
CA ILE A 395 17.32 26.96 17.35
C ILE A 395 18.43 25.99 17.73
N LEU A 396 18.85 26.05 19.00
CA LEU A 396 19.89 25.21 19.57
C LEU A 396 19.26 24.00 20.25
N GLY A 397 19.66 22.81 19.83
CA GLY A 397 19.45 21.59 20.60
C GLY A 397 20.69 21.22 21.42
N PRO A 398 20.63 20.13 22.21
CA PRO A 398 21.75 19.66 23.04
C PRO A 398 22.96 19.13 22.22
N CYS A 399 22.88 19.10 20.89
CA CYS A 399 23.90 18.56 19.99
C CYS A 399 24.68 19.61 19.17
N ASP A 400 24.39 20.90 19.33
CA ASP A 400 25.02 21.97 18.55
C ASP A 400 26.45 22.30 19.03
N ASP A 401 27.37 21.35 18.84
CA ASP A 401 28.82 21.40 19.17
C ASP A 401 29.62 22.50 18.42
N SER A 402 28.96 23.37 17.63
CA SER A 402 29.62 24.30 16.70
C SER A 402 28.80 25.58 16.42
N PRO A 403 29.43 26.76 16.26
CA PRO A 403 28.81 27.97 15.71
C PRO A 403 28.62 27.86 14.17
N SER A 404 28.13 26.72 13.70
CA SER A 404 27.88 26.41 12.30
C SER A 404 26.51 26.97 11.86
N PRO A 405 26.36 27.52 10.63
CA PRO A 405 25.13 28.16 10.18
C PRO A 405 24.03 27.16 9.75
N THR A 406 23.97 25.97 10.35
CA THR A 406 23.08 24.87 9.94
C THR A 406 21.68 24.91 10.56
N SER A 407 21.53 25.57 11.71
CA SER A 407 20.29 25.61 12.51
C SER A 407 19.61 26.99 12.47
N PHE A 408 19.82 27.73 11.38
CA PHE A 408 19.35 29.12 11.20
C PHE A 408 18.14 29.20 10.27
N TRP A 409 16.97 29.54 10.81
CA TRP A 409 15.84 29.98 10.00
C TRP A 409 15.88 31.50 9.79
N THR A 410 15.65 31.91 8.54
CA THR A 410 15.59 33.30 8.09
C THR A 410 14.51 33.38 7.01
N CYS A 411 13.72 34.45 6.97
CA CYS A 411 12.79 34.67 5.87
C CYS A 411 13.24 35.82 4.97
N ILE A 412 12.97 35.67 3.67
CA ILE A 412 12.71 36.83 2.82
C ILE A 412 11.19 36.97 2.80
N PRO A 413 10.61 38.13 3.20
CA PRO A 413 9.17 38.32 3.16
C PRO A 413 8.58 38.04 1.78
N PRO A 414 7.29 37.65 1.68
CA PRO A 414 6.69 37.18 0.42
C PRO A 414 6.62 38.22 -0.72
N VAL A 415 7.10 39.45 -0.51
CA VAL A 415 7.22 40.52 -1.54
C VAL A 415 8.63 41.16 -1.54
N GLY A 416 9.66 40.43 -1.13
CA GLY A 416 11.05 40.90 -1.08
C GLY A 416 11.33 41.74 0.17
N ASP A 417 12.08 42.84 0.03
CA ASP A 417 12.59 43.68 1.13
C ASP A 417 11.51 44.46 1.92
N SER A 418 10.23 44.06 1.83
CA SER A 418 9.10 44.74 2.47
C SER A 418 8.55 43.98 3.68
N SER A 419 8.15 44.69 4.73
CA SER A 419 7.56 44.15 5.94
C SER A 419 6.38 43.20 5.68
N GLY A 420 6.34 42.07 6.35
CA GLY A 420 5.28 41.08 6.19
C GLY A 420 5.41 39.87 7.10
N THR A 421 4.32 39.11 7.21
CA THR A 421 4.31 37.82 7.91
C THR A 421 5.11 36.78 7.14
N CYS A 422 5.94 36.06 7.87
CA CYS A 422 6.74 34.94 7.41
C CYS A 422 6.34 33.66 8.13
N TRP A 423 6.31 32.56 7.41
CA TRP A 423 5.92 31.24 7.88
C TRP A 423 7.09 30.28 7.73
N GLY A 424 7.50 29.66 8.84
CA GLY A 424 8.33 28.46 8.86
C GLY A 424 7.38 27.31 9.14
N ILE A 425 7.26 26.37 8.23
CA ILE A 425 6.36 25.22 8.36
C ILE A 425 7.16 23.99 7.94
N ASP A 426 7.07 22.91 8.70
CA ASP A 426 7.78 21.65 8.45
C ASP A 426 9.31 21.84 8.31
N LEU A 427 9.90 22.71 9.15
CA LEU A 427 11.34 22.97 9.12
C LEU A 427 12.13 21.87 9.84
N ASP A 428 12.73 20.96 9.07
CA ASP A 428 13.60 19.89 9.59
C ASP A 428 14.75 20.45 10.45
N MET A 429 14.73 20.05 11.73
CA MET A 429 15.71 20.36 12.75
C MET A 429 16.49 19.13 13.22
N PHE A 430 16.31 17.94 12.66
CA PHE A 430 16.74 16.67 13.27
C PHE A 430 18.23 16.65 13.66
N ASN A 431 19.10 17.32 12.90
CA ASN A 431 20.52 17.46 13.20
C ASN A 431 20.83 18.07 14.60
N THR A 432 19.94 18.91 15.15
CA THR A 432 20.07 19.54 16.49
C THR A 432 19.87 18.55 17.65
N ILE A 433 19.28 17.38 17.39
CA ILE A 433 19.03 16.32 18.38
C ILE A 433 19.64 14.95 18.01
N ALA A 434 20.16 14.79 16.78
CA ALA A 434 20.62 13.50 16.26
C ALA A 434 21.85 12.90 16.99
N CYS A 435 22.50 13.63 17.90
CA CYS A 435 23.55 13.09 18.77
C CYS A 435 23.02 12.44 20.06
N ILE A 436 21.76 12.70 20.45
CA ILE A 436 21.21 12.23 21.72
C ILE A 436 21.07 10.70 21.64
N PRO A 437 21.79 9.92 22.44
CA PRO A 437 21.59 8.48 22.48
C PRO A 437 20.25 8.17 23.16
N PRO A 438 19.53 7.13 22.70
CA PRO A 438 18.31 6.67 23.37
C PRO A 438 18.66 6.17 24.79
N GLN A 439 17.75 6.35 25.75
CA GLN A 439 17.98 6.08 27.19
C GLN A 439 16.82 5.30 27.80
N CYS A 440 17.05 4.51 28.85
CA CYS A 440 15.98 3.71 29.48
C CYS A 440 14.98 4.52 30.31
N GLU A 441 15.43 5.59 30.95
CA GLU A 441 14.59 6.48 31.76
C GLU A 441 14.09 7.66 30.91
N ASP A 442 12.97 8.26 31.31
CA ASP A 442 12.50 9.53 30.72
C ASP A 442 13.58 10.61 30.83
N TYR A 443 13.86 11.30 29.73
CA TYR A 443 14.88 12.34 29.66
C TYR A 443 14.32 13.66 29.14
N VAL A 444 14.95 14.75 29.56
CA VAL A 444 14.58 16.12 29.16
C VAL A 444 15.76 16.76 28.48
N PHE A 445 15.53 17.38 27.33
CA PHE A 445 16.48 18.30 26.69
C PHE A 445 15.80 19.62 26.35
N ASN A 446 16.59 20.69 26.32
CA ASN A 446 16.10 22.02 26.01
C ASN A 446 16.32 22.33 24.53
N PHE A 447 15.34 22.96 23.89
CA PHE A 447 15.58 23.81 22.73
C PHE A 447 15.68 25.25 23.16
N GLU A 448 16.80 25.91 22.84
CA GLU A 448 16.95 27.35 23.01
C GLU A 448 16.82 28.02 21.64
N MET A 449 15.66 28.63 21.38
CA MET A 449 15.47 29.49 20.21
C MET A 449 16.05 30.88 20.50
N ARG A 450 17.18 31.19 19.87
CA ARG A 450 17.82 32.52 19.92
C ARG A 450 17.36 33.38 18.75
N THR A 451 17.14 34.66 19.05
CA THR A 451 16.57 35.62 18.10
C THR A 451 17.40 36.89 18.02
N TYR A 452 17.80 37.23 16.79
CA TYR A 452 18.79 38.28 16.50
C TYR A 452 18.24 39.29 15.49
N HIS A 453 18.48 40.58 15.74
CA HIS A 453 18.22 41.66 14.79
C HIS A 453 19.52 42.19 14.15
N CYS A 454 19.64 42.00 12.83
CA CYS A 454 20.81 42.36 12.03
C CYS A 454 20.76 43.80 11.49
N SER A 455 21.76 44.65 11.78
CA SER A 455 21.89 45.95 11.11
C SER A 455 23.34 46.40 10.86
N CYS A 456 23.65 46.68 9.59
CA CYS A 456 25.03 46.85 9.12
C CYS A 456 25.63 48.28 9.25
N THR A 457 24.95 49.26 9.89
CA THR A 457 25.40 50.69 9.81
C THR A 457 25.30 51.62 11.04
N LYS A 458 24.75 51.23 12.20
CA LYS A 458 24.72 52.11 13.40
C LYS A 458 24.81 51.36 14.75
N PRO A 459 25.57 51.88 15.73
CA PRO A 459 25.50 51.45 17.12
C PRO A 459 25.09 52.57 18.11
N PRO A 460 24.59 52.21 19.31
CA PRO A 460 23.53 51.24 19.56
C PRO A 460 22.16 51.95 19.61
N CYS A 461 21.10 51.21 19.32
CA CYS A 461 19.74 51.56 19.70
C CYS A 461 19.17 50.41 20.54
N ASP A 462 18.09 50.68 21.24
CA ASP A 462 17.54 49.93 22.38
C ASP A 462 17.74 48.39 22.37
N ILE A 463 18.15 47.84 23.51
CA ILE A 463 18.37 46.39 23.72
C ILE A 463 17.08 45.66 24.17
N THR A 464 15.91 46.24 23.87
CA THR A 464 14.61 45.68 24.23
C THR A 464 14.10 44.72 23.17
N CYS A 465 13.91 43.46 23.57
CA CYS A 465 13.29 42.39 22.78
C CYS A 465 11.97 42.83 22.08
N HIS A 466 11.99 42.99 20.75
CA HIS A 466 10.81 43.34 19.93
C HIS A 466 9.99 42.13 19.42
N TYR A 467 8.68 42.31 19.26
CA TYR A 467 7.64 41.27 19.37
C TYR A 467 7.37 40.34 18.16
N MET A 468 7.02 39.08 18.45
CA MET A 468 6.45 38.05 17.57
C MET A 468 5.53 37.14 18.41
N PRO A 469 4.25 36.88 18.07
CA PRO A 469 3.27 36.38 19.03
C PRO A 469 3.42 34.91 19.48
N SER A 470 3.02 34.60 20.72
CA SER A 470 3.19 33.26 21.35
C SER A 470 2.50 32.07 20.71
N ASP A 471 1.38 32.29 20.07
CA ASP A 471 0.62 31.27 19.35
C ASP A 471 1.40 30.73 18.13
N SER A 472 2.50 31.40 17.78
CA SER A 472 3.20 31.25 16.52
C SER A 472 4.55 30.53 16.62
N TRP A 473 4.76 29.60 17.56
CA TRP A 473 5.64 28.45 17.30
C TRP A 473 5.31 27.16 18.07
N ILE A 474 5.65 26.04 17.42
CA ILE A 474 5.52 24.66 17.88
C ILE A 474 6.80 23.91 17.49
N ILE A 475 7.32 23.11 18.42
CA ILE A 475 8.31 22.07 18.14
C ILE A 475 7.62 20.71 18.11
N THR A 476 7.82 19.97 17.03
CA THR A 476 7.23 18.65 16.79
C THR A 476 8.33 17.61 16.76
N ILE A 477 8.36 16.71 17.74
CA ILE A 477 9.37 15.66 17.90
C ILE A 477 8.76 14.29 17.64
N GLU A 478 9.39 13.50 16.77
CA GLU A 478 9.03 12.11 16.53
C GLU A 478 10.00 11.13 17.19
N GLY A 479 9.45 10.05 17.74
CA GLY A 479 10.21 8.98 18.36
C GLY A 479 9.61 7.61 18.14
N GLN A 480 10.47 6.59 18.14
CA GLN A 480 10.10 5.18 18.04
C GLN A 480 10.78 4.41 19.19
N THR A 481 9.97 3.67 19.96
CA THR A 481 10.46 2.62 20.87
C THR A 481 11.16 1.52 20.07
N VAL A 482 11.72 0.49 20.70
CA VAL A 482 12.15 -0.69 19.92
C VAL A 482 10.96 -1.21 19.11
N VAL A 483 11.20 -1.44 17.82
CA VAL A 483 10.26 -2.05 16.88
C VAL A 483 11.03 -3.10 16.08
N GLU A 484 10.45 -4.28 15.97
CA GLU A 484 10.99 -5.33 15.11
C GLU A 484 10.73 -5.05 13.63
N THR A 485 11.65 -5.46 12.75
CA THR A 485 11.29 -5.62 11.33
C THR A 485 11.76 -6.98 10.80
N PRO A 486 10.90 -7.72 10.07
CA PRO A 486 11.32 -8.96 9.41
C PRO A 486 12.26 -8.66 8.25
N VAL A 487 13.56 -8.86 8.47
CA VAL A 487 14.59 -8.73 7.44
C VAL A 487 14.88 -10.10 6.82
N ILE A 488 14.27 -10.39 5.67
CA ILE A 488 14.42 -11.67 4.96
C ILE A 488 15.84 -11.82 4.41
N SER A 489 16.54 -12.89 4.84
CA SER A 489 17.89 -13.22 4.38
C SER A 489 17.87 -14.25 3.23
N ASN A 490 17.58 -13.76 2.03
CA ASN A 490 17.86 -14.39 0.72
C ASN A 490 17.23 -15.77 0.36
N THR A 491 17.18 -15.98 -0.96
CA THR A 491 16.83 -17.22 -1.71
C THR A 491 15.43 -17.84 -1.57
N HIS A 492 14.63 -17.52 -0.54
CA HIS A 492 13.18 -17.74 -0.57
C HIS A 492 12.40 -16.43 -0.36
N PRO A 493 11.47 -16.04 -1.27
CA PRO A 493 10.61 -14.88 -1.08
C PRO A 493 9.41 -15.16 -0.16
N ASP A 494 9.08 -16.44 0.04
CA ASP A 494 7.95 -16.94 0.81
C ASP A 494 8.43 -17.94 1.88
N PHE A 495 7.81 -17.95 3.06
CA PHE A 495 8.18 -18.83 4.19
C PHE A 495 7.63 -20.26 4.04
N ILE A 496 7.91 -20.88 2.89
CA ILE A 496 7.39 -22.18 2.49
C ILE A 496 8.58 -23.11 2.26
N ILE A 497 8.54 -24.31 2.86
CA ILE A 497 9.52 -25.38 2.65
C ILE A 497 8.82 -26.69 2.32
N CYS A 498 9.57 -27.67 1.83
CA CYS A 498 9.09 -29.04 1.65
C CYS A 498 9.40 -29.88 2.91
N ALA A 499 8.60 -30.91 3.18
CA ALA A 499 8.79 -31.78 4.33
C ALA A 499 10.19 -32.45 4.34
N GLY A 500 11.02 -32.10 5.33
CA GLY A 500 12.40 -32.57 5.48
C GLY A 500 13.49 -31.59 5.02
N ASP A 501 13.12 -30.48 4.37
CA ASP A 501 14.02 -29.35 4.12
C ASP A 501 14.14 -28.43 5.34
N SER A 502 14.98 -27.41 5.24
CA SER A 502 15.27 -26.44 6.31
C SER A 502 15.32 -25.01 5.79
N ILE A 503 14.91 -24.04 6.61
CA ILE A 503 15.02 -22.60 6.33
C ILE A 503 15.74 -21.89 7.48
N ASP A 504 16.56 -20.89 7.13
CA ASP A 504 17.12 -19.95 8.11
C ASP A 504 16.12 -18.80 8.34
N LEU A 505 15.76 -18.54 9.60
CA LEU A 505 14.95 -17.39 10.00
C LEU A 505 15.85 -16.36 10.69
N PHE A 506 15.65 -15.09 10.36
CA PHE A 506 16.42 -13.95 10.88
C PHE A 506 15.47 -12.88 11.39
N THR A 507 15.90 -12.14 12.41
CA THR A 507 15.18 -10.96 12.91
C THR A 507 16.17 -9.85 13.28
N GLY A 508 15.71 -8.61 13.24
CA GLY A 508 16.54 -7.43 13.55
C GLY A 508 15.78 -6.43 14.40
N GLY A 509 16.36 -6.04 15.52
CA GLY A 509 15.87 -4.92 16.32
C GLY A 509 16.21 -3.59 15.64
N TYR A 510 15.23 -2.70 15.57
CA TYR A 510 15.40 -1.32 15.14
C TYR A 510 14.85 -0.38 16.24
N TRP A 511 15.42 0.82 16.34
CA TRP A 511 15.03 1.84 17.32
C TRP A 511 15.16 1.36 18.78
N GLY A 512 14.55 2.03 19.76
CA GLY A 512 14.79 1.73 21.20
C GLY A 512 16.25 1.92 21.63
N VAL A 513 16.71 1.22 22.68
CA VAL A 513 18.06 1.38 23.26
C VAL A 513 18.96 0.17 22.97
N PRO A 514 19.90 0.25 22.02
CA PRO A 514 20.83 -0.85 21.73
C PRO A 514 21.84 -1.09 22.88
N PRO A 515 22.38 -2.32 23.03
CA PRO A 515 22.23 -3.47 22.15
C PRO A 515 20.89 -4.19 22.31
N TYR A 516 20.48 -4.89 21.26
CA TYR A 516 19.30 -5.76 21.26
C TYR A 516 19.66 -7.18 21.68
N TYR A 517 18.68 -7.84 22.28
CA TYR A 517 18.71 -9.22 22.71
C TYR A 517 17.54 -9.95 22.06
N TYR A 518 17.74 -11.23 21.78
CA TYR A 518 16.82 -12.04 20.99
C TYR A 518 16.50 -13.34 21.72
N GLU A 519 15.25 -13.79 21.67
CA GLU A 519 14.80 -15.13 22.04
C GLU A 519 13.80 -15.62 20.98
N TRP A 520 13.91 -16.88 20.57
CA TRP A 520 12.96 -17.50 19.63
C TRP A 520 12.15 -18.59 20.31
N LEU A 521 10.83 -18.61 20.11
CA LEU A 521 9.95 -19.70 20.51
C LEU A 521 9.45 -20.47 19.28
N PRO A 522 9.27 -21.81 19.36
CA PRO A 522 9.39 -22.66 20.55
C PRO A 522 10.82 -23.15 20.85
N ASP A 523 11.82 -22.75 20.05
CA ASP A 523 13.17 -23.33 20.03
C ASP A 523 14.04 -23.00 21.27
N GLY A 524 13.90 -21.80 21.83
CA GLY A 524 14.65 -21.28 22.98
C GLY A 524 16.03 -20.70 22.64
N THR A 525 16.40 -20.60 21.36
CA THR A 525 17.68 -20.02 20.94
C THR A 525 17.72 -18.50 21.12
N ILE A 526 18.85 -18.03 21.67
CA ILE A 526 19.14 -16.61 21.92
C ILE A 526 20.10 -16.03 20.87
N SER A 527 19.56 -15.70 19.70
CA SER A 527 20.30 -15.33 18.49
C SER A 527 19.46 -14.46 17.56
N ASP A 528 20.10 -13.60 16.75
CA ASP A 528 19.43 -12.89 15.64
C ASP A 528 18.97 -13.85 14.52
N THR A 529 19.54 -15.05 14.49
CA THR A 529 19.40 -16.09 13.47
C THR A 529 19.06 -17.44 14.09
N ILE A 530 18.09 -18.18 13.54
CA ILE A 530 17.85 -19.61 13.83
C ILE A 530 17.74 -20.44 12.55
N TRP A 531 18.14 -21.70 12.61
CA TRP A 531 18.00 -22.67 11.50
C TRP A 531 16.92 -23.70 11.88
N VAL A 532 15.85 -23.81 11.08
CA VAL A 532 14.67 -24.60 11.43
C VAL A 532 14.24 -25.57 10.34
N ALA A 533 13.79 -26.75 10.75
CA ALA A 533 13.29 -27.83 9.88
C ALA A 533 12.04 -28.47 10.51
N PRO A 534 10.88 -27.78 10.53
CA PRO A 534 9.65 -28.33 11.10
C PRO A 534 9.03 -29.44 10.22
N ASP A 535 8.47 -30.48 10.85
CA ASP A 535 7.76 -31.58 10.17
C ASP A 535 6.37 -31.17 9.62
N THR A 536 5.80 -30.06 10.12
CA THR A 536 4.44 -29.57 9.84
C THR A 536 4.38 -28.05 10.01
N ASP A 537 3.41 -27.37 9.39
CA ASP A 537 3.10 -25.94 9.58
C ASP A 537 3.32 -25.47 11.03
N THR A 538 4.35 -24.65 11.24
CA THR A 538 4.82 -24.25 12.58
C THR A 538 4.97 -22.74 12.68
N TRP A 539 4.37 -22.16 13.72
CA TRP A 539 4.56 -20.77 14.10
C TRP A 539 5.83 -20.64 14.95
N TYR A 540 6.78 -19.86 14.45
CA TYR A 540 7.91 -19.35 15.22
C TYR A 540 7.55 -17.95 15.72
N THR A 541 7.89 -17.64 16.97
CA THR A 541 7.76 -16.29 17.53
C THR A 541 9.14 -15.78 17.84
N ALA A 542 9.56 -14.70 17.17
CA ALA A 542 10.70 -13.92 17.61
C ALA A 542 10.26 -13.05 18.80
N ILE A 543 11.14 -12.88 19.78
CA ILE A 543 11.02 -11.91 20.86
C ILE A 543 12.31 -11.11 20.82
N ILE A 544 12.21 -9.82 20.48
CA ILE A 544 13.32 -8.88 20.57
C ILE A 544 13.12 -8.06 21.83
N HIS A 545 14.16 -7.84 22.62
CA HIS A 545 14.15 -6.79 23.65
C HIS A 545 15.40 -5.91 23.57
N ASP A 546 15.24 -4.66 23.99
CA ASP A 546 16.32 -3.68 24.06
C ASP A 546 17.05 -3.73 25.43
N LEU A 547 18.01 -2.83 25.64
CA LEU A 547 18.77 -2.73 26.89
C LEU A 547 17.90 -2.43 28.13
N CYS A 548 16.65 -2.01 27.93
CA CYS A 548 15.73 -1.51 28.93
C CYS A 548 14.56 -2.47 29.21
N GLU A 549 14.65 -3.72 28.73
CA GLU A 549 13.62 -4.76 28.85
C GLU A 549 12.28 -4.42 28.14
N VAL A 550 12.25 -3.42 27.24
CA VAL A 550 11.11 -3.26 26.32
C VAL A 550 11.21 -4.31 25.23
N GLN A 551 10.10 -5.01 24.98
CA GLN A 551 10.02 -6.14 24.06
C GLN A 551 9.04 -5.89 22.91
N ASP A 552 9.33 -6.49 21.76
CA ASP A 552 8.43 -6.62 20.60
C ASP A 552 8.40 -8.09 20.14
N THR A 553 7.32 -8.54 19.47
CA THR A 553 7.09 -9.98 19.24
C THR A 553 6.45 -10.40 17.90
N LEU A 554 7.28 -10.77 16.93
CA LEU A 554 6.84 -11.19 15.59
C LEU A 554 6.44 -12.66 15.57
N GLN A 555 5.26 -12.96 15.03
CA GLN A 555 4.88 -14.33 14.70
C GLN A 555 5.05 -14.62 13.20
N GLN A 556 5.92 -15.58 12.86
CA GLN A 556 6.13 -16.05 11.49
C GLN A 556 5.69 -17.51 11.36
N LEU A 557 4.81 -17.78 10.41
CA LEU A 557 4.46 -19.14 10.00
C LEU A 557 5.49 -19.67 9.00
N VAL A 558 6.06 -20.83 9.27
CA VAL A 558 6.73 -21.66 8.26
C VAL A 558 5.74 -22.72 7.80
N THR A 559 5.37 -22.69 6.52
CA THR A 559 4.45 -23.66 5.90
C THR A 559 5.25 -24.84 5.35
N VAL A 560 4.80 -26.06 5.63
CA VAL A 560 5.50 -27.30 5.26
C VAL A 560 4.67 -28.05 4.21
N LEU A 561 5.08 -27.94 2.95
CA LEU A 561 4.45 -28.68 1.86
C LEU A 561 4.76 -30.18 1.98
N PRO A 562 3.73 -31.05 1.92
CA PRO A 562 3.95 -32.49 1.95
C PRO A 562 4.68 -32.94 0.69
N ALA A 563 5.65 -33.85 0.85
CA ALA A 563 6.32 -34.46 -0.29
C ALA A 563 5.31 -35.14 -1.24
N PRO A 564 5.50 -35.07 -2.57
CA PRO A 564 4.62 -35.69 -3.57
C PRO A 564 4.32 -37.17 -3.27
N SER A 565 3.05 -37.47 -3.00
CA SER A 565 2.59 -38.85 -2.79
C SER A 565 2.46 -39.57 -4.13
N LEU A 566 3.28 -40.60 -4.32
CA LEU A 566 3.35 -41.39 -5.54
C LEU A 566 2.92 -42.82 -5.26
N SER A 567 2.00 -43.34 -6.09
CA SER A 567 1.65 -44.76 -6.10
C SER A 567 1.45 -45.23 -7.54
N PRO A 568 2.55 -45.47 -8.28
CA PRO A 568 2.46 -46.18 -9.56
C PRO A 568 2.02 -47.62 -9.27
N GLY A 569 1.05 -48.13 -10.04
CA GLY A 569 0.62 -49.52 -9.90
C GLY A 569 1.68 -50.51 -10.39
N PRO A 570 1.58 -51.81 -10.07
CA PRO A 570 2.40 -52.82 -10.73
C PRO A 570 2.14 -52.80 -12.24
N PHE A 571 3.19 -52.89 -13.05
CA PHE A 571 3.09 -52.87 -14.51
C PHE A 571 3.53 -54.21 -15.09
N GLU A 572 2.66 -54.83 -15.89
CA GLU A 572 2.85 -56.17 -16.47
C GLU A 572 2.43 -56.15 -17.95
N GLY A 573 3.20 -56.80 -18.82
CA GLY A 573 2.91 -56.82 -20.26
C GLY A 573 3.96 -57.55 -21.09
N CYS A 574 3.80 -57.48 -22.41
CA CYS A 574 4.52 -58.32 -23.38
C CYS A 574 5.54 -57.51 -24.18
N TYR A 575 6.80 -57.96 -24.18
CA TYR A 575 7.96 -57.39 -24.90
C TYR A 575 8.38 -55.97 -24.48
N GLU A 576 7.44 -55.05 -24.31
CA GLU A 576 7.65 -53.69 -23.81
C GLU A 576 6.49 -53.30 -22.89
N VAL A 577 6.79 -52.67 -21.75
CA VAL A 577 5.79 -52.26 -20.74
C VAL A 577 5.87 -50.76 -20.51
N GLU A 578 4.78 -50.04 -20.75
CA GLU A 578 4.64 -48.60 -20.45
C GLU A 578 4.19 -48.40 -19.00
N ALA A 579 5.03 -47.74 -18.21
CA ALA A 579 4.76 -47.34 -16.83
C ALA A 579 4.35 -45.86 -16.77
N ASN A 580 3.41 -45.52 -15.89
CA ASN A 580 2.85 -44.16 -15.75
C ASN A 580 2.97 -43.67 -14.31
N ALA A 581 3.76 -42.61 -14.09
CA ALA A 581 4.01 -41.99 -12.78
C ALA A 581 2.85 -41.11 -12.25
N GLY A 582 1.79 -40.92 -13.04
CA GLY A 582 0.68 -40.00 -12.74
C GLY A 582 0.97 -38.56 -13.17
N SER A 583 -0.07 -37.83 -13.59
CA SER A 583 0.03 -36.46 -14.10
C SER A 583 -0.07 -35.42 -12.98
N GLY A 584 0.77 -34.39 -13.00
CA GLY A 584 0.63 -33.22 -12.13
C GLY A 584 1.94 -32.56 -11.68
N TYR A 585 3.08 -33.19 -11.97
CA TYR A 585 4.40 -32.74 -11.53
C TYR A 585 5.11 -31.93 -12.62
N ALA A 586 6.00 -31.01 -12.22
CA ALA A 586 6.80 -30.19 -13.12
C ALA A 586 7.99 -30.96 -13.71
N SER A 587 8.51 -31.97 -13.01
CA SER A 587 9.61 -32.84 -13.48
C SER A 587 9.41 -34.30 -13.06
N TYR A 588 10.01 -35.22 -13.81
CA TYR A 588 9.96 -36.67 -13.63
C TYR A 588 11.31 -37.28 -14.04
N VAL A 589 11.91 -38.09 -13.17
CA VAL A 589 13.14 -38.86 -13.41
C VAL A 589 12.96 -40.27 -12.87
N TRP A 590 13.06 -41.28 -13.74
CA TRP A 590 12.97 -42.69 -13.37
C TRP A 590 14.34 -43.24 -12.96
N SER A 591 14.34 -44.35 -12.21
CA SER A 591 15.54 -44.94 -11.59
C SER A 591 16.60 -45.46 -12.58
N ASP A 592 16.26 -45.58 -13.86
CA ASP A 592 17.15 -45.94 -14.97
C ASP A 592 17.69 -44.71 -15.76
N GLY A 593 17.16 -43.52 -15.46
CA GLY A 593 17.47 -42.27 -16.15
C GLY A 593 16.45 -41.82 -17.21
N GLN A 594 15.33 -42.53 -17.42
CA GLN A 594 14.24 -42.02 -18.26
C GLN A 594 13.59 -40.78 -17.65
N THR A 595 12.97 -39.93 -18.48
CA THR A 595 12.34 -38.68 -18.05
C THR A 595 10.99 -38.46 -18.70
N GLY A 596 10.05 -37.92 -17.93
CA GLY A 596 8.64 -37.75 -18.31
C GLY A 596 7.68 -38.60 -17.50
N GLN A 597 6.38 -38.30 -17.60
CA GLN A 597 5.31 -39.02 -16.90
C GLN A 597 5.26 -40.52 -17.24
N PHE A 598 5.65 -40.87 -18.47
CA PHE A 598 5.68 -42.24 -18.97
C PHE A 598 7.13 -42.68 -19.19
N ALA A 599 7.43 -43.94 -18.90
CA ALA A 599 8.67 -44.63 -19.23
C ALA A 599 8.34 -46.01 -19.81
N THR A 600 9.18 -46.55 -20.69
CA THR A 600 8.98 -47.91 -21.22
C THR A 600 10.13 -48.83 -20.84
N PHE A 601 9.81 -50.09 -20.55
CA PHE A 601 10.76 -51.09 -20.05
C PHE A 601 10.72 -52.35 -20.93
N ASP A 602 11.91 -52.81 -21.34
CA ASP A 602 12.14 -54.02 -22.16
C ASP A 602 12.55 -55.24 -21.33
N SER A 603 12.70 -55.06 -20.01
CA SER A 603 13.28 -56.03 -19.09
C SER A 603 12.63 -55.92 -17.70
N SER A 604 12.36 -57.07 -17.08
CA SER A 604 11.74 -57.15 -15.76
C SER A 604 12.68 -56.68 -14.65
N GLY A 605 12.16 -55.89 -13.71
CA GLY A 605 12.96 -55.30 -12.65
C GLY A 605 12.15 -54.51 -11.62
N THR A 606 12.83 -53.89 -10.67
CA THR A 606 12.22 -52.99 -9.69
C THR A 606 12.66 -51.56 -9.99
N TYR A 607 11.69 -50.68 -10.23
CA TYR A 607 11.91 -49.30 -10.65
C TYR A 607 11.26 -48.33 -9.66
N TYR A 608 11.74 -47.09 -9.61
CA TYR A 608 11.07 -46.01 -8.88
C TYR A 608 11.13 -44.73 -9.71
N VAL A 609 10.27 -43.77 -9.38
CA VAL A 609 10.25 -42.45 -10.01
C VAL A 609 10.42 -41.36 -8.96
N THR A 610 11.33 -40.44 -9.24
CA THR A 610 11.49 -39.17 -8.53
C THR A 610 10.74 -38.10 -9.31
N VAL A 611 9.88 -37.34 -8.65
CA VAL A 611 9.15 -36.22 -9.26
C VAL A 611 9.43 -34.91 -8.52
N THR A 612 9.26 -33.79 -9.22
CA THR A 612 9.29 -32.45 -8.63
C THR A 612 7.94 -31.77 -8.90
N ASP A 613 7.26 -31.28 -7.87
CA ASP A 613 5.98 -30.58 -8.04
C ASP A 613 6.16 -29.14 -8.60
N GLY A 614 5.05 -28.39 -8.70
CA GLY A 614 5.06 -27.00 -9.18
C GLY A 614 5.71 -25.99 -8.20
N ASN A 615 5.96 -26.38 -6.95
CA ASN A 615 6.58 -25.55 -5.91
C ASN A 615 8.07 -25.87 -5.74
N GLY A 616 8.55 -26.97 -6.32
CA GLY A 616 9.94 -27.45 -6.19
C GLY A 616 10.10 -28.68 -5.28
N CYS A 617 9.04 -29.16 -4.66
CA CYS A 617 9.10 -30.25 -3.70
C CYS A 617 9.33 -31.60 -4.39
N VAL A 618 10.32 -32.34 -3.87
CA VAL A 618 10.76 -33.62 -4.43
C VAL A 618 10.07 -34.77 -3.70
N GLY A 619 9.49 -35.70 -4.46
CA GLY A 619 8.95 -36.96 -3.94
C GLY A 619 9.54 -38.14 -4.70
N ILE A 620 9.71 -39.26 -4.02
CA ILE A 620 10.19 -40.53 -4.59
C ILE A 620 9.13 -41.59 -4.33
N SER A 621 8.77 -42.38 -5.35
CA SER A 621 7.82 -43.48 -5.17
C SER A 621 8.38 -44.61 -4.32
N ASP A 622 7.50 -45.41 -3.72
CA ASP A 622 7.87 -46.77 -3.35
C ASP A 622 8.42 -47.53 -4.59
N PRO A 623 9.32 -48.51 -4.40
CA PRO A 623 9.81 -49.32 -5.51
C PRO A 623 8.71 -50.22 -6.09
N VAL A 624 8.49 -50.12 -7.40
CA VAL A 624 7.44 -50.82 -8.14
C VAL A 624 8.06 -51.95 -8.98
N GLU A 625 7.44 -53.12 -8.96
CA GLU A 625 7.81 -54.25 -9.79
C GLU A 625 7.23 -54.10 -11.21
N VAL A 626 8.09 -54.26 -12.21
CA VAL A 626 7.75 -54.27 -13.63
C VAL A 626 8.05 -55.67 -14.18
N ILE A 627 7.04 -56.29 -14.79
CA ILE A 627 7.09 -57.66 -15.30
C ILE A 627 6.94 -57.63 -16.82
N VAL A 628 8.05 -57.85 -17.53
CA VAL A 628 8.09 -57.94 -19.00
C VAL A 628 8.15 -59.40 -19.40
N HIS A 629 7.07 -59.88 -20.03
CA HIS A 629 6.96 -61.24 -20.56
C HIS A 629 7.50 -61.33 -21.99
N THR A 630 8.19 -62.42 -22.30
CA THR A 630 8.61 -62.74 -23.68
C THR A 630 7.52 -63.49 -24.42
N TYR A 631 7.43 -63.32 -25.75
CA TYR A 631 6.58 -64.17 -26.58
C TYR A 631 6.91 -65.67 -26.42
N PRO A 632 5.92 -66.56 -26.37
CA PRO A 632 6.16 -68.00 -26.29
C PRO A 632 6.88 -68.50 -27.54
N ASN A 633 7.89 -69.36 -27.33
CA ASN A 633 8.69 -69.90 -28.42
C ASN A 633 8.12 -71.25 -28.86
N ILE A 634 7.36 -71.24 -29.95
CA ILE A 634 6.71 -72.42 -30.55
C ILE A 634 7.42 -72.86 -31.83
N ASN A 635 7.34 -74.16 -32.14
CA ASN A 635 7.80 -74.75 -33.39
C ASN A 635 6.85 -75.89 -33.77
N ALA A 636 6.09 -75.70 -34.85
CA ALA A 636 5.20 -76.68 -35.43
C ALA A 636 6.00 -77.75 -36.20
N ILE A 637 5.56 -79.01 -36.12
CA ILE A 637 6.25 -80.16 -36.75
C ILE A 637 5.26 -81.16 -37.35
N PRO A 638 5.63 -81.82 -38.47
CA PRO A 638 6.76 -81.49 -39.33
C PRO A 638 6.43 -80.29 -40.25
N ASP A 639 7.44 -79.54 -40.68
CA ASP A 639 7.33 -78.39 -41.60
C ASP A 639 6.56 -78.73 -42.89
N THR A 640 6.59 -80.00 -43.31
CA THR A 640 5.87 -80.51 -44.48
C THR A 640 5.34 -81.92 -44.24
N VAL A 641 4.04 -82.13 -44.44
CA VAL A 641 3.35 -83.43 -44.40
C VAL A 641 2.93 -83.84 -45.82
N PHE A 642 3.04 -85.14 -46.15
CA PHE A 642 2.54 -85.72 -47.40
C PHE A 642 1.41 -86.71 -47.09
N VAL A 643 0.24 -86.52 -47.70
CA VAL A 643 -0.97 -87.35 -47.49
C VAL A 643 -1.56 -87.88 -48.80
N SER A 644 -2.37 -88.93 -48.75
CA SER A 644 -3.28 -89.28 -49.86
C SER A 644 -4.51 -88.37 -49.92
N ASP A 645 -5.29 -88.48 -50.98
CA ASP A 645 -6.59 -87.81 -51.07
C ASP A 645 -7.53 -88.29 -49.96
N GLY A 646 -8.04 -87.34 -49.17
CA GLY A 646 -8.91 -87.62 -48.01
C GLY A 646 -8.21 -88.20 -46.77
N GLU A 647 -6.88 -88.33 -46.75
CA GLU A 647 -6.13 -88.69 -45.53
C GLU A 647 -5.87 -87.46 -44.65
N LEU A 648 -5.76 -87.69 -43.33
CA LEU A 648 -5.46 -86.66 -42.33
C LEU A 648 -3.95 -86.43 -42.20
N ALA A 649 -3.52 -85.17 -42.18
CA ALA A 649 -2.15 -84.78 -41.91
C ALA A 649 -1.93 -84.61 -40.40
N GLU A 650 -1.08 -85.45 -39.79
CA GLU A 650 -0.69 -85.31 -38.38
C GLU A 650 0.26 -84.12 -38.20
N MET A 651 -0.07 -83.21 -37.28
CA MET A 651 0.68 -81.99 -36.99
C MET A 651 0.77 -81.80 -35.47
N SER A 652 1.91 -81.36 -34.96
CA SER A 652 2.15 -81.17 -33.52
C SER A 652 2.91 -79.87 -33.27
N VAL A 653 2.63 -79.18 -32.17
CA VAL A 653 3.41 -78.01 -31.72
C VAL A 653 4.33 -78.43 -30.58
N THR A 654 5.63 -78.20 -30.77
CA THR A 654 6.59 -78.20 -29.67
C THR A 654 6.83 -76.77 -29.18
N THR A 655 7.12 -76.60 -27.89
CA THR A 655 7.46 -75.28 -27.33
C THR A 655 8.64 -75.40 -26.37
N THR A 656 9.43 -74.33 -26.27
CA THR A 656 10.47 -74.18 -25.24
C THR A 656 10.10 -73.14 -24.17
N SER A 657 8.83 -72.72 -24.12
CA SER A 657 8.27 -71.88 -23.06
C SER A 657 8.31 -72.56 -21.69
N THR A 658 8.14 -71.75 -20.63
CA THR A 658 8.22 -72.24 -19.24
C THR A 658 6.86 -72.34 -18.54
N GLY A 659 5.83 -71.65 -19.02
CA GLY A 659 4.46 -71.72 -18.54
C GLY A 659 3.54 -72.52 -19.46
N ASP A 660 2.25 -72.51 -19.13
CA ASP A 660 1.20 -73.18 -19.90
C ASP A 660 0.84 -72.33 -21.13
N VAL A 661 1.28 -72.77 -22.31
CA VAL A 661 0.97 -72.14 -23.61
C VAL A 661 -0.37 -72.66 -24.14
N THR A 662 -1.29 -71.77 -24.52
CA THR A 662 -2.49 -72.12 -25.30
C THR A 662 -2.23 -71.94 -26.79
N PHE A 663 -2.78 -72.80 -27.65
CA PHE A 663 -2.54 -72.75 -29.10
C PHE A 663 -3.75 -72.23 -29.87
N ASN A 664 -3.54 -71.79 -31.11
CA ASN A 664 -4.60 -71.43 -32.04
C ASN A 664 -4.19 -71.76 -33.50
N TRP A 665 -4.76 -72.83 -34.05
CA TRP A 665 -4.55 -73.31 -35.42
C TRP A 665 -5.56 -72.72 -36.42
N ILE A 666 -5.07 -72.26 -37.57
CA ILE A 666 -5.84 -71.65 -38.66
C ILE A 666 -5.42 -72.29 -40.00
N PRO A 667 -6.34 -72.61 -40.94
CA PRO A 667 -7.80 -72.43 -40.89
C PRO A 667 -8.49 -73.44 -39.96
N ALA A 668 -9.30 -72.91 -39.04
CA ALA A 668 -9.95 -73.64 -37.96
C ALA A 668 -10.94 -74.70 -38.47
N GLU A 669 -11.56 -74.45 -39.63
CA GLU A 669 -12.49 -75.35 -40.31
C GLU A 669 -11.85 -76.62 -40.88
N ASN A 670 -10.51 -76.63 -41.05
CA ASN A 670 -9.76 -77.73 -41.66
C ASN A 670 -8.88 -78.51 -40.65
N VAL A 671 -8.97 -78.21 -39.35
CA VAL A 671 -8.25 -78.93 -38.28
C VAL A 671 -9.20 -79.64 -37.32
N THR A 672 -8.79 -80.78 -36.77
CA THR A 672 -9.63 -81.53 -35.82
C THR A 672 -9.67 -80.93 -34.41
N CYS A 673 -8.67 -80.13 -34.05
CA CYS A 673 -8.61 -79.35 -32.82
C CYS A 673 -7.89 -78.02 -33.11
N THR A 674 -8.43 -76.92 -32.61
CA THR A 674 -7.87 -75.57 -32.82
C THR A 674 -6.86 -75.16 -31.76
N ASP A 675 -7.03 -75.66 -30.53
CA ASP A 675 -6.33 -75.24 -29.32
C ASP A 675 -5.38 -76.30 -28.73
N CYS A 676 -5.33 -77.48 -29.35
CA CYS A 676 -4.42 -78.56 -29.00
C CYS A 676 -3.00 -78.33 -29.57
N ALA A 677 -1.99 -78.81 -28.84
CA ALA A 677 -0.64 -78.97 -29.38
C ALA A 677 -0.63 -79.98 -30.55
N ASP A 678 -1.24 -81.16 -30.37
CA ASP A 678 -1.41 -82.18 -31.41
C ASP A 678 -2.76 -82.02 -32.13
N THR A 679 -2.75 -81.96 -33.46
CA THR A 679 -3.96 -81.85 -34.29
C THR A 679 -3.82 -82.54 -35.64
N TYR A 680 -4.92 -82.70 -36.35
CA TYR A 680 -4.95 -83.28 -37.70
C TYR A 680 -5.55 -82.30 -38.71
N GLY A 681 -4.77 -81.98 -39.76
CA GLY A 681 -5.18 -81.10 -40.85
C GLY A 681 -5.79 -81.85 -42.04
N ILE A 682 -6.73 -81.21 -42.74
CA ILE A 682 -7.40 -81.73 -43.95
C ILE A 682 -7.14 -80.79 -45.14
N VAL A 683 -6.73 -81.35 -46.28
CA VAL A 683 -6.56 -80.61 -47.54
C VAL A 683 -7.50 -81.11 -48.63
N TYR A 684 -8.06 -80.18 -49.40
CA TYR A 684 -8.98 -80.42 -50.52
C TYR A 684 -8.37 -80.03 -51.88
N THR A 685 -7.09 -79.68 -51.87
CA THR A 685 -6.27 -79.12 -52.97
C THR A 685 -4.90 -79.82 -52.98
N ALA A 686 -4.06 -79.59 -53.99
CA ALA A 686 -2.71 -80.16 -54.01
C ALA A 686 -1.84 -79.72 -52.82
N LEU A 687 -2.06 -78.49 -52.36
CA LEU A 687 -1.34 -77.84 -51.27
C LEU A 687 -2.33 -77.21 -50.30
N GLY A 688 -2.01 -77.26 -49.02
CA GLY A 688 -2.66 -76.49 -47.96
C GLY A 688 -1.63 -75.94 -46.98
N TYR A 689 -1.97 -74.81 -46.36
CA TYR A 689 -1.13 -74.13 -45.37
C TYR A 689 -1.90 -74.05 -44.05
N PHE A 690 -1.26 -74.47 -42.97
CA PHE A 690 -1.79 -74.39 -41.62
C PHE A 690 -0.85 -73.50 -40.79
N TYR A 691 -1.42 -72.52 -40.11
CA TYR A 691 -0.72 -71.58 -39.26
C TYR A 691 -1.06 -71.85 -37.81
N VAL A 692 -0.12 -71.65 -36.90
CA VAL A 692 -0.36 -71.75 -35.46
C VAL A 692 0.35 -70.66 -34.68
N THR A 693 -0.37 -70.05 -33.74
CA THR A 693 0.19 -69.15 -32.71
C THR A 693 0.07 -69.80 -31.34
N GLY A 694 1.01 -69.50 -30.43
CA GLY A 694 0.90 -69.79 -29.00
C GLY A 694 0.64 -68.53 -28.20
N GLU A 695 -0.09 -68.61 -27.09
CA GLU A 695 -0.28 -67.51 -26.14
C GLU A 695 0.18 -67.94 -24.73
N GLU A 696 1.02 -67.12 -24.09
CA GLU A 696 1.56 -67.33 -22.74
C GLU A 696 1.56 -65.97 -22.02
N PHE A 697 0.97 -65.89 -20.82
CA PHE A 697 0.76 -64.62 -20.08
C PHE A 697 0.09 -63.48 -20.89
N GLY A 698 -0.74 -63.82 -21.88
CA GLY A 698 -1.38 -62.87 -22.80
C GLY A 698 -0.52 -62.46 -23.99
N CYS A 699 0.71 -62.97 -24.09
CA CYS A 699 1.65 -62.68 -25.17
C CYS A 699 1.50 -63.70 -26.29
N VAL A 700 0.99 -63.26 -27.44
CA VAL A 700 0.76 -64.13 -28.62
C VAL A 700 2.02 -64.18 -29.49
N SER A 701 2.53 -65.38 -29.80
CA SER A 701 3.68 -65.58 -30.67
C SER A 701 3.41 -65.11 -32.11
N PRO A 702 4.47 -64.80 -32.89
CA PRO A 702 4.39 -64.89 -34.33
C PRO A 702 3.85 -66.27 -34.77
N PRO A 703 3.10 -66.36 -35.89
CA PRO A 703 2.58 -67.63 -36.38
C PRO A 703 3.67 -68.47 -37.04
N ASP A 704 3.75 -69.75 -36.68
CA ASP A 704 4.53 -70.77 -37.39
C ASP A 704 3.65 -71.50 -38.43
N THR A 705 4.23 -72.22 -39.40
CA THR A 705 3.53 -72.74 -40.59
C THR A 705 3.87 -74.20 -40.92
N VAL A 706 2.85 -75.04 -41.08
CA VAL A 706 2.95 -76.39 -41.66
C VAL A 706 2.37 -76.41 -43.08
N VAL A 707 3.09 -77.02 -44.02
CA VAL A 707 2.63 -77.25 -45.40
C VAL A 707 2.14 -78.68 -45.57
N VAL A 708 0.92 -78.89 -46.05
CA VAL A 708 0.37 -80.22 -46.31
C VAL A 708 0.21 -80.43 -47.82
N ILE A 709 0.74 -81.54 -48.33
CA ILE A 709 0.80 -81.86 -49.76
C ILE A 709 -0.03 -83.12 -50.06
N ASN A 710 -1.06 -82.98 -50.89
CA ASN A 710 -1.86 -84.11 -51.39
C ASN A 710 -1.12 -84.80 -52.55
N THR A 711 -0.68 -86.03 -52.30
CA THR A 711 0.14 -86.82 -53.22
C THR A 711 -0.61 -87.40 -54.42
N GLN A 712 -1.95 -87.41 -54.39
CA GLN A 712 -2.78 -88.08 -55.41
C GLN A 712 -3.37 -87.16 -56.48
N THR A 713 -2.82 -85.95 -56.62
CA THR A 713 -3.11 -85.01 -57.72
C THR A 713 -3.01 -85.64 -59.12
N ASP A 714 -3.94 -85.30 -60.00
CA ASP A 714 -3.97 -85.74 -61.40
C ASP A 714 -3.31 -84.71 -62.33
N LEU A 715 -2.57 -85.23 -63.31
CA LEU A 715 -1.79 -84.47 -64.28
C LEU A 715 -2.67 -84.19 -65.51
N ILE A 716 -3.13 -82.94 -65.66
CA ILE A 716 -4.08 -82.51 -66.68
C ILE A 716 -3.35 -82.23 -68.00
N VAL A 717 -3.75 -82.88 -69.09
CA VAL A 717 -3.10 -82.72 -70.40
C VAL A 717 -4.06 -82.09 -71.41
N PRO A 718 -3.73 -80.96 -72.06
CA PRO A 718 -4.58 -80.36 -73.09
C PRO A 718 -4.65 -81.23 -74.37
N ASN A 719 -5.62 -80.97 -75.23
CA ASN A 719 -5.88 -81.76 -76.45
C ASN A 719 -5.63 -80.99 -77.77
N ALA A 720 -5.39 -79.68 -77.70
CA ALA A 720 -4.99 -78.83 -78.82
C ALA A 720 -4.15 -77.65 -78.33
N PHE A 721 -3.37 -77.05 -79.22
CA PHE A 721 -2.57 -75.84 -78.94
C PHE A 721 -2.31 -75.05 -80.25
N THR A 722 -1.93 -73.78 -80.11
CA THR A 722 -1.85 -72.79 -81.18
C THR A 722 -0.53 -72.02 -81.12
N PRO A 723 0.57 -72.58 -81.65
CA PRO A 723 1.86 -71.88 -81.76
C PRO A 723 1.79 -70.78 -82.84
N ASN A 724 1.36 -69.58 -82.43
CA ASN A 724 1.14 -68.40 -83.27
C ASN A 724 1.80 -67.11 -82.72
N ALA A 725 2.45 -67.22 -81.56
CA ALA A 725 3.09 -66.17 -80.78
C ALA A 725 2.14 -65.06 -80.24
N ASP A 726 0.87 -65.37 -79.98
CA ASP A 726 -0.06 -64.45 -79.30
C ASP A 726 -0.01 -64.53 -77.75
N GLY A 727 0.69 -65.54 -77.21
CA GLY A 727 0.83 -65.79 -75.77
C GLY A 727 -0.19 -66.78 -75.20
N LEU A 728 -1.14 -67.29 -76.00
CA LEU A 728 -2.25 -68.14 -75.56
C LEU A 728 -2.16 -69.54 -76.17
N ASN A 729 -1.70 -70.51 -75.37
CA ASN A 729 -1.51 -71.91 -75.78
C ASN A 729 -0.46 -72.09 -76.89
N ASP A 730 0.57 -71.24 -76.93
CA ASP A 730 1.72 -71.38 -77.84
C ASP A 730 2.53 -72.66 -77.61
N VAL A 731 2.49 -73.21 -76.38
CA VAL A 731 3.34 -74.32 -75.95
C VAL A 731 2.48 -75.44 -75.39
N PHE A 732 2.56 -76.62 -76.00
CA PHE A 732 1.96 -77.84 -75.46
C PHE A 732 2.81 -78.40 -74.32
N LYS A 733 2.25 -78.33 -73.10
CA LYS A 733 2.70 -79.04 -71.91
C LYS A 733 1.49 -79.36 -71.01
N PRO A 734 1.59 -80.34 -70.10
CA PRO A 734 0.57 -80.56 -69.10
C PRO A 734 0.49 -79.43 -68.06
N TYR A 735 -0.60 -79.44 -67.30
CA TYR A 735 -0.83 -78.62 -66.12
C TYR A 735 -0.94 -79.52 -64.88
N SER A 736 -0.32 -79.10 -63.79
CA SER A 736 -0.36 -79.74 -62.47
C SER A 736 -0.03 -78.69 -61.41
N GLU A 737 -0.68 -78.77 -60.25
CA GLU A 737 -0.36 -77.94 -59.08
C GLU A 737 0.95 -78.38 -58.40
N LEU A 738 1.43 -79.61 -58.66
CA LEU A 738 2.72 -80.14 -58.19
C LEU A 738 3.67 -80.44 -59.34
N ILE A 739 4.96 -80.12 -59.15
CA ILE A 739 6.05 -80.55 -60.05
C ILE A 739 6.53 -81.94 -59.59
N TYR A 740 6.42 -82.95 -60.45
CA TYR A 740 6.74 -84.33 -60.09
C TYR A 740 8.26 -84.62 -60.13
N PRO A 741 8.82 -85.37 -59.16
CA PRO A 741 10.27 -85.62 -59.05
C PRO A 741 10.86 -86.54 -60.13
N LYS A 742 10.00 -87.15 -60.97
CA LYS A 742 10.36 -87.70 -62.28
C LYS A 742 9.22 -87.41 -63.24
N TYR A 743 9.58 -86.99 -64.45
CA TYR A 743 8.68 -86.66 -65.53
C TYR A 743 9.41 -86.88 -66.86
N GLU A 744 8.72 -87.38 -67.87
CA GLU A 744 9.19 -87.42 -69.26
C GLU A 744 7.99 -87.19 -70.18
N LEU A 745 8.07 -86.25 -71.10
CA LEU A 745 7.11 -86.02 -72.18
C LEU A 745 7.77 -86.34 -73.53
N TYR A 746 7.20 -87.31 -74.25
CA TYR A 746 7.55 -87.65 -75.62
C TYR A 746 6.40 -87.29 -76.55
N ILE A 747 6.71 -86.75 -77.72
CA ILE A 747 5.72 -86.45 -78.78
C ILE A 747 6.19 -87.06 -80.11
N TYR A 748 5.26 -87.71 -80.80
CA TYR A 748 5.48 -88.45 -82.04
C TYR A 748 4.58 -87.93 -83.16
N ASN A 749 5.11 -87.90 -84.38
CA ASN A 749 4.32 -87.64 -85.57
C ASN A 749 3.49 -88.87 -86.00
N ARG A 750 2.60 -88.67 -86.98
CA ARG A 750 1.71 -89.70 -87.55
C ARG A 750 2.41 -90.95 -88.13
N TRP A 751 3.73 -90.94 -88.27
CA TRP A 751 4.54 -92.08 -88.74
C TRP A 751 5.25 -92.82 -87.58
N GLY A 752 5.07 -92.38 -86.34
CA GLY A 752 5.72 -92.95 -85.15
C GLY A 752 7.12 -92.42 -84.88
N GLU A 753 7.55 -91.36 -85.56
CA GLU A 753 8.86 -90.72 -85.36
C GLU A 753 8.76 -89.66 -84.25
N GLU A 754 9.71 -89.67 -83.32
CA GLU A 754 9.82 -88.69 -82.23
C GLU A 754 10.19 -87.30 -82.74
N ILE A 755 9.44 -86.28 -82.32
CA ILE A 755 9.62 -84.89 -82.72
C ILE A 755 9.94 -83.95 -81.57
N PHE A 756 9.62 -84.33 -80.33
CA PHE A 756 9.93 -83.58 -79.12
C PHE A 756 10.10 -84.53 -77.93
N PHE A 757 11.04 -84.21 -77.05
CA PHE A 757 11.26 -84.83 -75.75
C PHE A 757 11.53 -83.74 -74.70
N SER A 758 11.03 -83.91 -73.47
CA SER A 758 11.49 -83.15 -72.31
C SER A 758 11.30 -83.93 -71.00
N ASP A 759 12.28 -83.83 -70.12
CA ASP A 759 12.27 -84.29 -68.72
C ASP A 759 11.89 -83.19 -67.71
N ASP A 760 11.69 -81.95 -68.16
CA ASP A 760 11.19 -80.82 -67.36
C ASP A 760 9.72 -80.55 -67.64
N MET A 761 8.86 -80.64 -66.61
CA MET A 761 7.42 -80.37 -66.70
C MET A 761 7.10 -78.90 -66.96
N LEU A 762 8.04 -77.97 -66.70
CA LEU A 762 7.89 -76.55 -67.02
C LEU A 762 8.17 -76.26 -68.50
N PHE A 763 8.93 -77.12 -69.18
CA PHE A 763 9.24 -77.01 -70.60
C PHE A 763 8.21 -77.80 -71.45
N GLY A 764 8.08 -77.44 -72.72
CA GLY A 764 7.01 -77.98 -73.57
C GLY A 764 7.24 -77.71 -75.05
N TRP A 765 6.35 -78.24 -75.88
CA TRP A 765 6.51 -78.25 -77.33
C TRP A 765 5.85 -77.04 -77.99
N ASP A 766 6.63 -76.29 -78.77
CA ASP A 766 6.24 -75.08 -79.51
C ASP A 766 5.71 -75.36 -80.94
N GLY A 767 5.47 -76.63 -81.28
CA GLY A 767 5.07 -77.01 -82.63
C GLY A 767 6.19 -77.01 -83.67
N THR A 768 7.46 -76.85 -83.27
CA THR A 768 8.64 -76.94 -84.14
C THR A 768 9.44 -78.22 -83.89
N ARG A 769 10.40 -78.52 -84.78
CA ARG A 769 11.44 -79.53 -84.59
C ARG A 769 12.69 -79.06 -85.32
N ASN A 770 13.83 -78.96 -84.62
CA ASN A 770 15.05 -78.36 -85.18
C ASN A 770 14.81 -76.95 -85.78
N ALA A 771 14.01 -76.12 -85.10
CA ALA A 771 13.54 -74.80 -85.55
C ALA A 771 12.74 -74.78 -86.87
N MET A 772 12.26 -75.94 -87.36
CA MET A 772 11.31 -76.03 -88.48
C MET A 772 9.90 -76.30 -87.96
N GLU A 773 8.95 -75.45 -88.34
CA GLU A 773 7.52 -75.66 -88.12
C GLU A 773 7.08 -77.07 -88.54
N GLN A 774 6.36 -77.77 -87.67
CA GLN A 774 5.71 -79.04 -88.00
C GLN A 774 4.34 -78.79 -88.67
N GLU A 775 3.78 -79.82 -89.31
CA GLU A 775 2.50 -79.74 -90.04
C GLU A 775 1.31 -79.49 -89.10
N VAL A 776 0.27 -78.80 -89.58
CA VAL A 776 -1.03 -78.73 -88.89
C VAL A 776 -1.66 -80.13 -88.90
N GLY A 777 -2.02 -80.65 -87.73
CA GLY A 777 -2.52 -82.02 -87.60
C GLY A 777 -2.43 -82.61 -86.20
N THR A 778 -2.74 -83.91 -86.10
CA THR A 778 -2.78 -84.64 -84.83
C THR A 778 -1.47 -85.38 -84.57
N TYR A 779 -0.91 -85.15 -83.38
CA TYR A 779 0.32 -85.74 -82.86
C TYR A 779 0.01 -86.64 -81.67
N ILE A 780 0.82 -87.68 -81.46
CA ILE A 780 0.65 -88.63 -80.35
C ILE A 780 1.61 -88.22 -79.24
N TRP A 781 1.12 -88.06 -78.01
CA TRP A 781 1.98 -87.79 -76.84
C TRP A 781 1.95 -88.96 -75.86
N VAL A 782 3.08 -89.13 -75.16
CA VAL A 782 3.26 -90.08 -74.06
C VAL A 782 3.93 -89.32 -72.92
N ILE A 783 3.31 -89.33 -71.73
CA ILE A 783 3.89 -88.76 -70.52
C ILE A 783 4.15 -89.90 -69.54
N THR A 784 5.39 -90.06 -69.08
CA THR A 784 5.72 -90.84 -67.88
C THR A 784 5.91 -89.89 -66.71
N TYR A 785 5.47 -90.27 -65.50
CA TYR A 785 5.74 -89.49 -64.29
C TYR A 785 5.69 -90.34 -63.02
N GLN A 786 6.31 -89.87 -61.94
CA GLN A 786 6.26 -90.51 -60.62
C GLN A 786 5.65 -89.55 -59.59
N ARG A 787 4.57 -89.96 -58.91
CA ARG A 787 3.99 -89.19 -57.80
C ARG A 787 4.93 -89.17 -56.59
N PHE A 788 4.75 -88.18 -55.71
CA PHE A 788 5.44 -88.12 -54.43
C PHE A 788 5.09 -89.35 -53.57
N ASN A 789 6.06 -89.86 -52.81
CA ASN A 789 6.00 -91.03 -51.91
C ASN A 789 5.52 -92.39 -52.50
N ASP A 790 5.16 -92.46 -53.79
CA ASP A 790 4.59 -93.63 -54.48
C ASP A 790 5.62 -94.75 -54.79
N GLN A 791 6.63 -94.93 -53.93
CA GLN A 791 7.65 -96.01 -53.92
C GLN A 791 8.30 -96.36 -55.28
N GLY A 792 8.47 -95.39 -56.18
CA GLY A 792 9.08 -95.61 -57.50
C GLY A 792 8.12 -96.09 -58.59
N LYS A 793 6.82 -96.16 -58.30
CA LYS A 793 5.75 -96.48 -59.27
C LYS A 793 5.65 -95.40 -60.33
N VAL A 794 5.97 -95.76 -61.57
CA VAL A 794 5.86 -94.88 -62.73
C VAL A 794 4.47 -95.01 -63.35
N TYR A 795 3.79 -93.88 -63.51
CA TYR A 795 2.54 -93.75 -64.26
C TYR A 795 2.85 -93.48 -65.73
N THR A 796 1.95 -93.87 -66.63
CA THR A 796 2.07 -93.53 -68.06
C THR A 796 0.73 -93.11 -68.61
N LEU A 797 0.64 -91.84 -69.01
CA LEU A 797 -0.49 -91.28 -69.74
C LEU A 797 -0.16 -91.26 -71.24
N LYS A 798 -1.16 -91.48 -72.09
CA LYS A 798 -1.02 -91.44 -73.54
C LYS A 798 -2.25 -90.79 -74.15
N GLY A 799 -2.04 -89.99 -75.19
CA GLY A 799 -3.14 -89.33 -75.87
C GLY A 799 -2.70 -88.70 -77.17
N THR A 800 -3.50 -87.74 -77.63
CA THR A 800 -3.21 -86.96 -78.84
C THR A 800 -3.36 -85.48 -78.57
N VAL A 801 -2.55 -84.67 -79.24
CA VAL A 801 -2.66 -83.21 -79.29
C VAL A 801 -2.85 -82.79 -80.75
N THR A 802 -3.72 -81.81 -80.99
CA THR A 802 -3.86 -81.20 -82.32
C THR A 802 -3.08 -79.89 -82.37
N LEU A 803 -2.11 -79.81 -83.28
CA LEU A 803 -1.42 -78.55 -83.62
C LEU A 803 -2.30 -77.78 -84.59
N LEU A 804 -2.64 -76.54 -84.25
CA LEU A 804 -3.42 -75.60 -85.06
C LEU A 804 -2.60 -74.35 -85.39
N ARG A 805 -2.88 -73.71 -86.53
CA ARG A 805 -2.38 -72.38 -86.93
C ARG A 805 -3.48 -71.65 -87.71
#